data_AF-A0A439U2W9-F1
#
_entry.id   AF-A0A439U2W9-F1
#
_cell.length_a   1.000
_cell.length_b   1.000
_cell.length_c   1.000
_cell.angle_alpha   90.00
_cell.angle_beta   90.00
_cell.angle_gamma   90.00
#
_symmetry.space_group_name_H-M   'P 1'
#
loop_
_entity.id
_entity.type
_entity.pdbx_description
1 polymer ?
#
loop_
_entity_poly.entity_id
_entity_poly.type
_entity_poly.pdbx_seq_one_letter_code
_entity_poly.pdbx_strand_id
1 'polypeptide(L)'
;MARPATAAVRLLTGEREPVRLATTANLETIVIDGVAWIQGLKVVDGVQTAIGDRVLVKDQADARLNGIYTASEGYWYRAADARAGRTIQKGTTVHVQEGTANANTVFAFQTDNPRIGTDDIVLSFYLSDRIIEILSDILTTALDPQFATLAAAEAFSPLIAPTYIRTAFYDSNQVAGSGGLYRKNGTTTGDLTITLHNGVTVVGYTLSDTPSASQKGAQKNNTTDDAPSVQASHNLASGGVEFPSGSYKMVPGPVSPFTFGNFPTVNVYRAVAMTADHMTFSGHEAVIHGVSRAGVVASDVQPVFSTDKNMTVGARKDITFDGVTFDSVNDADATNSNQRFIYAVGVDGLRFLDTKAGSSGNRRGYYAHIQNGKNVQVDCHRHQKMTGGFNVRYTDTFVITNFVFEDFSEAIDLDGTNSRAVIRNGVFKSTSRVNQCVDVNDQIDASIGDFSVFNTGNIVTINYKTTTPDTYAEYVAGTIVRNFQVSKRIVVSNISGSAIGSAVAPAIYIGWDWSSGNHAGANPVQDIILQNIMLDDHGYFDIHEVVNLKIKDVTSYRALCGYNHAVHCISAAANSDQIAWSDLDVDIDGLRIEASDKGGLNISTPSRAKVRRLVTHGNNTLGGSLTDLTITSLATRAGRVSVDECDIGGNVVLNGDSTAIAAWAGDRLYKRNAIVTNGGNFYRATAEGKSASSGGPTGTALSVTDDGTASISAWAASTPYVVDDVRSNGGAYFICMTAGTSAASGGPVGADQRIADGTAIWRPINGAVRWEYLLVPYSIRWGKNNRVRGTVTIQGDAQKFIKAEKQSAHIGDLSATGTVIYPIVTADRRGAVTAVTYTVNADAPADASNYRTLLLRRYRAGVATTIATTDTRSGLTAFIALSGGVTAANATLGFEPGDVLAITSNSAGSGMDISGLSATLSYMEF
;
A
#
# COMPACT_ATOMS: atom_id res chain seq x y z
N MET A 1 88.78 83.70 -30.10
CA MET A 1 89.21 82.47 -29.39
C MET A 1 88.87 82.70 -27.92
N ALA A 2 88.09 81.90 -27.19
CA ALA A 2 87.65 80.51 -27.33
C ALA A 2 86.17 80.38 -26.90
N ARG A 3 85.43 79.40 -27.46
CA ARG A 3 84.08 78.99 -27.01
C ARG A 3 84.21 77.94 -25.90
N PRO A 4 83.45 78.03 -24.80
CA PRO A 4 83.43 77.00 -23.76
C PRO A 4 82.63 75.77 -24.22
N ALA A 5 83.05 74.60 -23.74
CA ALA A 5 82.51 73.30 -24.10
C ALA A 5 81.08 73.11 -23.57
N THR A 6 80.14 72.80 -24.47
CA THR A 6 78.79 72.36 -24.14
C THR A 6 78.82 70.90 -23.68
N ALA A 7 78.46 70.64 -22.43
CA ALA A 7 78.21 69.30 -21.93
C ALA A 7 76.94 68.73 -22.58
N ALA A 8 77.07 67.65 -23.36
CA ALA A 8 75.93 66.90 -23.85
C ALA A 8 75.40 66.00 -22.73
N VAL A 9 74.21 66.33 -22.21
CA VAL A 9 73.40 65.47 -21.35
C VAL A 9 73.02 64.23 -22.18
N ARG A 10 73.73 63.12 -21.98
CA ARG A 10 73.35 61.83 -22.58
C ARG A 10 72.23 61.24 -21.70
N LEU A 11 70.99 61.55 -22.04
CA LEU A 11 69.82 60.83 -21.53
C LEU A 11 70.05 59.32 -21.76
N LEU A 12 70.07 58.52 -20.70
CA LEU A 12 69.93 57.07 -20.85
C LEU A 12 68.49 56.82 -21.30
N THR A 13 68.28 56.79 -22.61
CA THR A 13 67.04 56.28 -23.19
C THR A 13 66.95 54.79 -22.89
N GLY A 14 65.74 54.29 -22.64
CA GLY A 14 65.44 52.86 -22.51
C GLY A 14 65.70 52.09 -23.82
N GLU A 15 65.96 52.78 -24.91
CA GLU A 15 66.24 52.22 -26.23
C GLU A 15 67.71 52.45 -26.63
N ARG A 16 68.34 51.45 -27.24
CA ARG A 16 69.67 51.53 -27.85
C ARG A 16 69.59 51.92 -29.30
N GLU A 17 70.67 52.51 -29.82
CA GLU A 17 70.75 52.82 -31.24
C GLU A 17 70.50 51.54 -32.05
N PRO A 18 69.68 51.61 -33.13
CA PRO A 18 69.34 50.46 -33.94
C PRO A 18 70.59 49.69 -34.39
N VAL A 19 70.45 48.39 -34.45
CA VAL A 19 71.43 47.50 -35.08
C VAL A 19 71.01 47.25 -36.51
N ARG A 20 71.99 47.09 -37.40
CA ARG A 20 71.64 46.73 -38.77
C ARG A 20 71.21 45.26 -38.83
N LEU A 21 71.92 44.38 -38.14
CA LEU A 21 71.68 42.93 -38.18
C LEU A 21 71.55 42.35 -36.77
N ALA A 22 70.83 41.24 -36.63
CA ALA A 22 70.81 40.44 -35.42
C ALA A 22 71.11 38.97 -35.75
N THR A 23 71.85 38.28 -34.89
CA THR A 23 72.20 36.88 -35.12
C THR A 23 70.96 35.99 -35.21
N THR A 24 71.10 34.87 -35.91
CA THR A 24 70.14 33.75 -35.90
C THR A 24 70.77 32.45 -35.37
N ALA A 25 72.08 32.48 -35.10
CA ALA A 25 72.87 31.37 -34.61
C ALA A 25 74.16 31.88 -33.95
N ASN A 26 74.88 30.97 -33.28
CA ASN A 26 76.16 31.26 -32.65
C ASN A 26 77.21 31.66 -33.71
N LEU A 27 77.82 32.84 -33.51
CA LEU A 27 79.01 33.27 -34.25
C LEU A 27 80.25 32.61 -33.66
N GLU A 28 81.17 32.21 -34.52
CA GLU A 28 82.46 31.65 -34.14
C GLU A 28 83.33 32.67 -33.36
N THR A 29 83.98 32.20 -32.31
CA THR A 29 84.87 32.99 -31.44
C THR A 29 86.28 32.41 -31.39
N ILE A 30 87.27 33.26 -31.10
CA ILE A 30 88.65 32.87 -30.80
C ILE A 30 88.98 33.19 -29.34
N VAL A 31 89.73 32.31 -28.67
CA VAL A 31 90.16 32.53 -27.28
C VAL A 31 91.59 33.02 -27.24
N ILE A 32 91.83 34.18 -26.62
CA ILE A 32 93.15 34.77 -26.41
C ILE A 32 93.26 35.17 -24.95
N ASP A 33 94.33 34.74 -24.28
CA ASP A 33 94.57 34.98 -22.85
C ASP A 33 93.36 34.64 -21.95
N GLY A 34 92.64 33.56 -22.30
CA GLY A 34 91.47 33.08 -21.55
C GLY A 34 90.16 33.84 -21.82
N VAL A 35 90.13 34.79 -22.76
CA VAL A 35 88.94 35.56 -23.12
C VAL A 35 88.49 35.24 -24.56
N ALA A 36 87.21 34.93 -24.75
CA ALA A 36 86.62 34.67 -26.06
C ALA A 36 86.23 35.96 -26.78
N TRP A 37 86.60 36.08 -28.06
CA TRP A 37 86.36 37.23 -28.91
C TRP A 37 85.67 36.84 -30.22
N ILE A 38 84.70 37.63 -30.67
CA ILE A 38 84.16 37.54 -32.04
C ILE A 38 85.12 38.32 -32.95
N GLN A 39 85.58 37.70 -34.05
CA GLN A 39 86.57 38.30 -34.95
C GLN A 39 86.18 38.13 -36.42
N GLY A 40 86.52 39.11 -37.25
CA GLY A 40 86.33 39.09 -38.69
C GLY A 40 84.90 39.43 -39.11
N LEU A 41 84.72 39.79 -40.38
CA LEU A 41 83.39 40.04 -40.95
C LEU A 41 82.65 38.70 -41.13
N LYS A 42 81.36 38.65 -40.76
CA LYS A 42 80.53 37.44 -40.77
C LYS A 42 79.27 37.65 -41.61
N VAL A 43 78.69 36.54 -42.08
CA VAL A 43 77.31 36.55 -42.58
C VAL A 43 76.38 36.43 -41.36
N VAL A 44 75.52 37.42 -41.15
CA VAL A 44 74.56 37.46 -40.05
C VAL A 44 73.16 37.60 -40.64
N ASP A 45 72.29 36.64 -40.33
CA ASP A 45 70.90 36.60 -40.82
C ASP A 45 70.77 36.74 -42.35
N GLY A 46 71.67 36.04 -43.07
CA GLY A 46 71.72 36.04 -44.54
C GLY A 46 72.41 37.26 -45.17
N VAL A 47 72.91 38.22 -44.37
CA VAL A 47 73.56 39.45 -44.87
C VAL A 47 75.03 39.50 -44.44
N GLN A 48 75.95 39.81 -45.36
CA GLN A 48 77.37 39.99 -45.06
C GLN A 48 77.61 41.31 -44.29
N THR A 49 78.30 41.25 -43.16
CA THR A 49 78.71 42.46 -42.41
C THR A 49 79.89 43.18 -43.09
N ALA A 50 79.93 44.50 -43.00
CA ALA A 50 81.02 45.42 -43.27
C ALA A 50 81.58 46.02 -41.96
N ILE A 51 82.74 46.68 -42.05
CA ILE A 51 83.37 47.35 -40.91
C ILE A 51 82.47 48.48 -40.40
N GLY A 52 82.25 48.53 -39.08
CA GLY A 52 81.44 49.57 -38.43
C GLY A 52 79.97 49.18 -38.22
N ASP A 53 79.54 48.03 -38.74
CA ASP A 53 78.17 47.59 -38.61
C ASP A 53 77.80 47.30 -37.16
N ARG A 54 76.66 47.83 -36.72
CA ARG A 54 76.08 47.48 -35.43
C ARG A 54 75.33 46.16 -35.58
N VAL A 55 75.73 45.15 -34.82
CA VAL A 55 75.14 43.81 -34.85
C VAL A 55 74.67 43.45 -33.44
N LEU A 56 73.40 43.08 -33.32
CA LEU A 56 72.90 42.44 -32.11
C LEU A 56 73.28 40.97 -32.11
N VAL A 57 74.26 40.63 -31.28
CA VAL A 57 74.66 39.27 -31.02
C VAL A 57 73.78 38.74 -29.89
N LYS A 58 72.80 37.90 -30.21
CA LYS A 58 71.81 37.40 -29.25
C LYS A 58 71.79 35.87 -29.09
N ASP A 59 72.46 35.13 -29.98
CA ASP A 59 72.43 33.66 -29.99
C ASP A 59 73.80 33.02 -29.76
N GLN A 60 74.69 33.64 -28.98
CA GLN A 60 75.93 33.00 -28.57
C GLN A 60 75.65 31.82 -27.63
N ALA A 61 76.41 30.75 -27.78
CA ALA A 61 76.39 29.61 -26.86
C ALA A 61 76.89 30.02 -25.46
N ASP A 62 77.89 30.89 -25.37
CA ASP A 62 78.24 31.61 -24.14
C ASP A 62 77.45 32.92 -24.08
N ALA A 63 76.36 32.91 -23.30
CA ALA A 63 75.46 34.05 -23.20
C ALA A 63 76.12 35.31 -22.61
N ARG A 64 77.28 35.20 -21.95
CA ARG A 64 78.07 36.36 -21.50
C ARG A 64 78.58 37.21 -22.67
N LEU A 65 78.68 36.61 -23.86
CA LEU A 65 79.08 37.29 -25.09
C LEU A 65 77.90 37.93 -25.83
N ASN A 66 76.65 37.70 -25.43
CA ASN A 66 75.52 38.38 -26.06
C ASN A 66 75.51 39.89 -25.77
N GLY A 67 74.98 40.68 -26.71
CA GLY A 67 74.82 42.12 -26.64
C GLY A 67 75.06 42.78 -28.00
N ILE A 68 75.25 44.10 -28.02
CA ILE A 68 75.41 44.84 -29.27
C ILE A 68 76.89 45.08 -29.53
N TYR A 69 77.36 44.70 -30.70
CA TYR A 69 78.75 44.81 -31.13
C TYR A 69 78.88 45.66 -32.39
N THR A 70 80.06 46.21 -32.59
CA THR A 70 80.48 46.84 -33.84
C THR A 70 81.39 45.88 -34.59
N ALA A 71 80.98 45.49 -35.80
CA ALA A 71 81.71 44.55 -36.65
C ALA A 71 83.03 45.14 -37.16
N SER A 72 84.04 44.29 -37.29
CA SER A 72 85.40 44.66 -37.71
C SER A 72 86.07 43.49 -38.44
N GLU A 73 87.10 43.77 -39.25
CA GLU A 73 88.02 42.76 -39.77
C GLU A 73 88.86 42.13 -38.64
N GLY A 74 89.12 42.90 -37.58
CA GLY A 74 89.71 42.44 -36.33
C GLY A 74 88.66 42.02 -35.31
N TYR A 75 88.93 42.24 -34.02
CA TYR A 75 87.98 41.92 -32.95
C TYR A 75 86.77 42.85 -32.98
N TRP A 76 85.59 42.29 -32.73
CA TRP A 76 84.37 43.04 -32.53
C TRP A 76 84.33 43.56 -31.10
N TYR A 77 84.08 44.85 -30.94
CA TYR A 77 83.91 45.46 -29.63
C TYR A 77 82.44 45.75 -29.36
N ARG A 78 82.02 45.66 -28.09
CA ARG A 78 80.67 46.09 -27.69
C ARG A 78 80.48 47.55 -28.05
N ALA A 79 79.32 47.86 -28.62
CA ALA A 79 78.98 49.21 -29.04
C ALA A 79 79.03 50.19 -27.87
N ALA A 80 79.42 51.45 -28.14
CA ALA A 80 79.71 52.44 -27.09
C ALA A 80 78.49 52.78 -26.20
N ASP A 81 77.28 52.59 -26.70
CA ASP A 81 76.01 52.73 -25.98
C ASP A 81 75.54 51.45 -25.27
N ALA A 82 76.18 50.30 -25.48
CA ALA A 82 75.76 49.00 -24.97
C ALA A 82 76.91 48.18 -24.33
N ARG A 83 77.94 48.87 -23.81
CA ARG A 83 79.16 48.26 -23.24
C ARG A 83 79.29 48.31 -21.72
N ALA A 84 78.25 48.76 -21.00
CA ALA A 84 78.23 48.77 -19.56
C ALA A 84 76.92 48.18 -19.04
N GLY A 85 76.95 47.52 -17.87
CA GLY A 85 75.75 46.90 -17.29
C GLY A 85 74.57 47.86 -17.16
N ARG A 86 74.84 49.12 -16.75
CA ARG A 86 73.83 50.19 -16.65
C ARG A 86 73.13 50.52 -17.97
N THR A 87 73.73 50.23 -19.11
CA THR A 87 73.14 50.54 -20.41
C THR A 87 72.41 49.36 -21.05
N ILE A 88 72.46 48.16 -20.47
CA ILE A 88 71.74 46.99 -21.00
C ILE A 88 70.88 46.33 -19.91
N GLN A 89 70.30 47.15 -19.03
CA GLN A 89 69.41 46.71 -17.96
C GLN A 89 68.17 46.04 -18.54
N LYS A 90 67.53 45.16 -17.75
CA LYS A 90 66.24 44.56 -18.09
C LYS A 90 65.24 45.61 -18.58
N GLY A 91 64.59 45.32 -19.70
CA GLY A 91 63.64 46.23 -20.36
C GLY A 91 64.30 47.22 -21.35
N THR A 92 65.63 47.29 -21.42
CA THR A 92 66.30 48.06 -22.47
C THR A 92 66.01 47.43 -23.84
N THR A 93 65.59 48.20 -24.82
CA THR A 93 65.20 47.71 -26.15
C THR A 93 66.22 48.05 -27.25
N VAL A 94 66.18 47.32 -28.35
CA VAL A 94 66.95 47.60 -29.57
C VAL A 94 66.20 47.15 -30.82
N HIS A 95 66.18 48.00 -31.84
CA HIS A 95 65.56 47.73 -33.14
C HIS A 95 66.56 47.11 -34.13
N VAL A 96 66.10 46.15 -34.93
CA VAL A 96 66.88 45.50 -35.99
C VAL A 96 66.37 45.94 -37.36
N GLN A 97 67.27 46.39 -38.24
CA GLN A 97 66.90 47.03 -39.51
C GLN A 97 66.82 46.06 -40.69
N GLU A 98 67.75 45.12 -40.78
CA GLU A 98 67.93 44.20 -41.92
C GLU A 98 68.10 42.75 -41.45
N GLY A 99 68.04 41.82 -42.39
CA GLY A 99 68.13 40.39 -42.15
C GLY A 99 66.90 39.63 -42.66
N THR A 100 67.05 38.33 -42.89
CA THR A 100 65.95 37.50 -43.40
C THR A 100 64.93 37.17 -42.31
N ALA A 101 65.40 36.88 -41.09
CA ALA A 101 64.55 36.44 -39.98
C ALA A 101 64.24 37.55 -38.98
N ASN A 102 65.16 38.48 -38.75
CA ASN A 102 65.09 39.45 -37.66
C ASN A 102 64.82 40.90 -38.12
N ALA A 103 64.70 41.20 -39.41
CA ALA A 103 64.39 42.57 -39.86
C ALA A 103 63.07 43.08 -39.26
N ASN A 104 63.02 44.37 -38.91
CA ASN A 104 61.87 45.05 -38.31
C ASN A 104 61.44 44.50 -36.93
N THR A 105 62.30 43.75 -36.25
CA THR A 105 62.01 43.23 -34.90
C THR A 105 62.64 44.10 -33.81
N VAL A 106 62.08 44.03 -32.60
CA VAL A 106 62.61 44.69 -31.40
C VAL A 106 62.95 43.61 -30.38
N PHE A 107 64.16 43.66 -29.86
CA PHE A 107 64.59 42.81 -28.75
C PHE A 107 64.71 43.63 -27.48
N ALA A 108 64.44 42.99 -26.34
CA ALA A 108 64.69 43.55 -25.03
C ALA A 108 65.72 42.72 -24.27
N PHE A 109 66.60 43.42 -23.56
CA PHE A 109 67.46 42.80 -22.56
C PHE A 109 66.59 42.32 -21.39
N GLN A 110 66.85 41.11 -20.91
CA GLN A 110 66.07 40.47 -19.84
C GLN A 110 66.85 40.30 -18.54
N THR A 111 68.18 40.43 -18.59
CA THR A 111 69.03 40.30 -17.40
C THR A 111 68.94 41.55 -16.54
N ASP A 112 68.63 41.39 -15.25
CA ASP A 112 68.63 42.48 -14.27
C ASP A 112 70.06 42.78 -13.80
N ASN A 113 70.43 44.06 -13.79
CA ASN A 113 71.74 44.56 -13.40
C ASN A 113 72.98 43.74 -13.86
N PRO A 114 73.15 43.45 -15.16
CA PRO A 114 74.18 42.52 -15.64
C PRO A 114 75.60 43.09 -15.51
N ARG A 115 76.55 42.28 -15.03
CA ARG A 115 77.99 42.57 -15.11
C ARG A 115 78.57 42.03 -16.42
N ILE A 116 79.05 42.95 -17.27
CA ILE A 116 79.60 42.64 -18.59
C ILE A 116 80.79 41.69 -18.49
N GLY A 117 80.75 40.59 -19.24
CA GLY A 117 81.82 39.60 -19.31
C GLY A 117 81.77 38.52 -18.22
N THR A 118 80.87 38.61 -17.24
CA THR A 118 80.70 37.59 -16.19
C THR A 118 79.30 37.00 -16.15
N ASP A 119 78.27 37.85 -16.24
CA ASP A 119 76.87 37.42 -16.13
C ASP A 119 76.31 37.14 -17.53
N ASP A 120 75.40 36.16 -17.63
CA ASP A 120 74.73 35.82 -18.88
C ASP A 120 73.78 36.94 -19.33
N ILE A 121 73.91 37.37 -20.58
CA ILE A 121 73.07 38.42 -21.17
C ILE A 121 71.99 37.76 -22.00
N VAL A 122 70.76 37.80 -21.50
CA VAL A 122 69.58 37.22 -22.15
C VAL A 122 68.85 38.30 -22.93
N LEU A 123 68.56 38.03 -24.20
CA LEU A 123 67.73 38.85 -25.06
C LEU A 123 66.52 38.05 -25.52
N SER A 124 65.35 38.67 -25.51
CA SER A 124 64.12 38.09 -26.03
C SER A 124 63.43 39.10 -26.96
N PHE A 125 62.52 38.61 -27.80
CA PHE A 125 61.58 39.50 -28.47
C PHE A 125 60.87 40.39 -27.43
N TYR A 126 60.73 41.67 -27.76
CA TYR A 126 60.00 42.60 -26.93
C TYR A 126 58.50 42.53 -27.26
N LEU A 127 57.69 42.16 -26.25
CA LEU A 127 56.24 42.31 -26.25
C LEU A 127 55.90 43.28 -25.11
N SER A 128 54.95 44.19 -25.34
CA SER A 128 54.51 45.10 -24.27
C SER A 128 53.65 44.35 -23.24
N ASP A 129 53.73 44.74 -21.97
CA ASP A 129 52.93 44.14 -20.89
C ASP A 129 51.42 44.20 -21.18
N ARG A 130 50.98 45.23 -21.91
CA ARG A 130 49.60 45.38 -22.39
C ARG A 130 49.16 44.26 -23.33
N ILE A 131 50.07 43.70 -24.14
CA ILE A 131 49.75 42.57 -25.03
C ILE A 131 49.65 41.27 -24.22
N ILE A 132 50.42 41.13 -23.14
CA ILE A 132 50.36 39.96 -22.25
C ILE A 132 49.03 39.91 -21.48
N GLU A 133 48.57 41.05 -20.96
CA GLU A 133 47.24 41.15 -20.32
C GLU A 133 46.11 40.81 -21.29
N ILE A 134 46.16 41.36 -22.52
CA ILE A 134 45.17 41.07 -23.57
C ILE A 134 45.14 39.57 -23.90
N LEU A 135 46.30 38.90 -23.97
CA LEU A 135 46.36 37.46 -24.25
C LEU A 135 45.81 36.60 -23.10
N SER A 136 45.93 37.05 -21.86
CA SER A 136 45.39 36.34 -20.69
C SER A 136 43.86 36.40 -20.60
N ASP A 137 43.25 37.56 -20.90
CA ASP A 137 41.79 37.74 -20.94
C ASP A 137 41.14 37.01 -22.12
N ILE A 138 41.85 36.90 -23.26
CA ILE A 138 41.40 36.12 -24.42
C ILE A 138 41.39 34.61 -24.10
N LEU A 139 42.32 34.12 -23.27
CA LEU A 139 42.44 32.68 -23.00
C LEU A 139 41.40 32.18 -21.98
N THR A 140 41.02 32.98 -20.99
CA THR A 140 39.96 32.64 -20.00
C THR A 140 38.57 32.66 -20.62
N THR A 141 38.26 33.65 -21.46
CA THR A 141 36.99 33.73 -22.21
C THR A 141 36.83 32.63 -23.27
N ALA A 142 37.93 32.05 -23.77
CA ALA A 142 37.90 30.97 -24.74
C ALA A 142 37.66 29.56 -24.14
N LEU A 143 37.95 29.33 -22.86
CA LEU A 143 37.94 27.99 -22.26
C LEU A 143 36.70 27.68 -21.39
N ASP A 144 36.16 28.66 -20.65
CA ASP A 144 34.95 28.53 -19.81
C ASP A 144 34.18 29.86 -19.70
N PRO A 145 33.50 30.31 -20.78
CA PRO A 145 32.76 31.56 -20.77
C PRO A 145 31.52 31.51 -19.87
N GLN A 146 31.28 32.61 -19.16
CA GLN A 146 30.13 32.81 -18.27
C GLN A 146 29.20 33.88 -18.81
N PHE A 147 27.90 33.58 -18.83
CA PHE A 147 26.85 34.47 -19.34
C PHE A 147 25.77 34.71 -18.29
N ALA A 148 25.05 35.83 -18.40
CA ALA A 148 23.96 36.13 -17.48
C ALA A 148 22.75 35.20 -17.67
N THR A 149 22.42 34.83 -18.91
CA THR A 149 21.25 34.02 -19.27
C THR A 149 21.58 32.99 -20.35
N LEU A 150 20.70 32.01 -20.55
CA LEU A 150 20.80 31.04 -21.65
C LEU A 150 20.83 31.74 -23.01
N ALA A 151 19.91 32.67 -23.26
CA ALA A 151 19.87 33.41 -24.53
C ALA A 151 21.15 34.22 -24.81
N ALA A 152 21.77 34.79 -23.77
CA ALA A 152 23.05 35.48 -23.91
C ALA A 152 24.19 34.51 -24.27
N ALA A 153 24.13 33.28 -23.75
CA ALA A 153 25.08 32.23 -24.09
C ALA A 153 24.84 31.66 -25.49
N GLU A 154 23.60 31.53 -25.95
CA GLU A 154 23.25 31.07 -27.31
C GLU A 154 23.66 32.08 -28.39
N ALA A 155 23.67 33.36 -28.05
CA ALA A 155 24.20 34.43 -28.92
C ALA A 155 25.73 34.44 -29.00
N PHE A 156 26.42 33.64 -28.18
CA PHE A 156 27.89 33.56 -28.20
C PHE A 156 28.38 32.92 -29.51
N SER A 157 29.21 33.63 -30.27
CA SER A 157 29.71 33.18 -31.57
C SER A 157 31.24 33.15 -31.62
N PRO A 158 31.90 32.18 -30.95
CA PRO A 158 33.35 32.08 -30.91
C PRO A 158 33.92 31.47 -32.20
N LEU A 159 35.23 31.65 -32.41
CA LEU A 159 35.98 30.97 -33.48
C LEU A 159 36.15 29.46 -33.18
N ILE A 160 36.31 29.10 -31.91
CA ILE A 160 36.46 27.73 -31.43
C ILE A 160 35.43 27.49 -30.33
N ALA A 161 34.70 26.36 -30.41
CA ALA A 161 33.72 25.99 -29.40
C ALA A 161 34.40 25.67 -28.05
N PRO A 162 34.03 26.35 -26.94
CA PRO A 162 34.54 26.03 -25.62
C PRO A 162 34.12 24.63 -25.16
N THR A 163 34.80 24.10 -24.13
CA THR A 163 34.43 22.79 -23.55
C THR A 163 33.20 22.89 -22.66
N TYR A 164 33.07 24.02 -21.96
CA TYR A 164 31.98 24.33 -21.06
C TYR A 164 31.42 25.72 -21.32
N ILE A 165 30.15 25.92 -21.00
CA ILE A 165 29.48 27.21 -20.98
C ILE A 165 28.71 27.31 -19.67
N ARG A 166 28.80 28.45 -19.00
CA ARG A 166 28.15 28.66 -17.70
C ARG A 166 27.13 29.79 -17.80
N THR A 167 25.94 29.59 -17.23
CA THR A 167 24.93 30.65 -17.13
C THR A 167 24.64 30.96 -15.67
N ALA A 168 24.48 32.24 -15.32
CA ALA A 168 24.06 32.65 -13.99
C ALA A 168 22.58 32.34 -13.73
N PHE A 169 21.75 32.47 -14.77
CA PHE A 169 20.31 32.21 -14.75
C PHE A 169 19.87 31.54 -16.05
N TYR A 170 18.69 30.92 -16.03
CA TYR A 170 18.07 30.41 -17.25
C TYR A 170 17.65 31.56 -18.18
N ASP A 171 16.90 32.53 -17.65
CA ASP A 171 16.36 33.67 -18.39
C ASP A 171 16.44 34.99 -17.59
N SER A 172 15.79 36.03 -18.10
CA SER A 172 15.76 37.36 -17.48
C SER A 172 14.92 37.43 -16.19
N ASN A 173 14.19 36.38 -15.81
CA ASN A 173 13.44 36.34 -14.55
C ASN A 173 14.35 36.10 -13.34
N GLN A 174 15.62 35.76 -13.56
CA GLN A 174 16.66 35.65 -12.52
C GLN A 174 16.27 34.73 -11.36
N VAL A 175 15.60 33.63 -11.66
CA VAL A 175 15.15 32.66 -10.66
C VAL A 175 16.37 32.05 -9.97
N ALA A 176 16.43 32.14 -8.64
CA ALA A 176 17.53 31.57 -7.86
C ALA A 176 17.68 30.07 -8.11
N GLY A 177 18.91 29.63 -8.43
CA GLY A 177 19.21 28.23 -8.76
C GLY A 177 18.89 27.82 -10.21
N SER A 178 18.51 28.75 -11.09
CA SER A 178 18.24 28.46 -12.51
C SER A 178 19.48 28.47 -13.42
N GLY A 179 20.64 28.88 -12.91
CA GLY A 179 21.90 28.86 -13.66
C GLY A 179 22.39 27.44 -13.94
N GLY A 180 23.04 27.24 -15.09
CA GLY A 180 23.48 25.93 -15.56
C GLY A 180 24.95 25.87 -15.94
N LEU A 181 25.55 24.69 -15.80
CA LEU A 181 26.84 24.33 -16.39
C LEU A 181 26.59 23.37 -17.57
N TYR A 182 26.86 23.85 -18.78
CA TYR A 182 26.63 23.10 -20.01
C TYR A 182 27.97 22.59 -20.54
N ARG A 183 28.08 21.27 -20.73
CA ARG A 183 29.25 20.60 -21.31
C ARG A 183 29.02 20.33 -22.79
N LYS A 184 30.01 20.63 -23.62
CA LYS A 184 30.00 20.32 -25.04
C LYS A 184 29.76 18.83 -25.25
N ASN A 185 28.75 18.48 -26.04
CA ASN A 185 28.28 17.09 -26.18
C ASN A 185 28.68 16.43 -27.51
N GLY A 186 29.34 17.18 -28.41
CA GLY A 186 29.80 16.66 -29.71
C GLY A 186 28.70 16.51 -30.77
N THR A 187 27.49 17.03 -30.52
CA THR A 187 26.38 17.03 -31.49
C THR A 187 26.04 18.47 -31.93
N THR A 188 25.06 18.61 -32.81
CA THR A 188 24.50 19.91 -33.24
C THR A 188 23.23 20.28 -32.46
N THR A 189 22.87 19.50 -31.43
CA THR A 189 21.65 19.67 -30.63
C THR A 189 22.00 19.63 -29.15
N GLY A 190 21.17 20.19 -28.28
CA GLY A 190 21.43 20.16 -26.85
C GLY A 190 20.51 21.08 -26.08
N ASP A 191 20.80 21.22 -24.79
CA ASP A 191 20.14 22.14 -23.88
C ASP A 191 20.51 23.60 -24.15
N LEU A 192 21.66 23.78 -24.78
CA LEU A 192 22.18 25.03 -25.29
C LEU A 192 22.85 24.73 -26.63
N THR A 193 22.62 25.56 -27.63
CA THR A 193 23.33 25.50 -28.91
C THR A 193 23.91 26.85 -29.25
N ILE A 194 25.15 26.87 -29.75
CA ILE A 194 25.77 28.08 -30.28
C ILE A 194 26.09 27.90 -31.76
N THR A 195 26.09 29.01 -32.52
CA THR A 195 26.61 29.03 -33.89
C THR A 195 27.98 29.70 -33.89
N LEU A 196 29.01 29.01 -34.39
CA LEU A 196 30.36 29.55 -34.47
C LEU A 196 30.43 30.75 -35.43
N HIS A 197 31.52 31.52 -35.33
CA HIS A 197 31.69 32.77 -36.07
C HIS A 197 31.54 32.65 -37.60
N ASN A 198 31.68 31.44 -38.16
CA ASN A 198 31.45 31.16 -39.58
C ASN A 198 29.97 31.20 -40.00
N GLY A 199 29.04 31.35 -39.05
CA GLY A 199 27.59 31.46 -39.32
C GLY A 199 26.92 30.16 -39.77
N VAL A 200 27.64 29.03 -39.79
CA VAL A 200 27.15 27.75 -40.33
C VAL A 200 27.31 26.60 -39.33
N THR A 201 28.40 26.55 -38.58
CA THR A 201 28.67 25.45 -37.66
C THR A 201 27.92 25.62 -36.35
N VAL A 202 26.97 24.74 -36.08
CA VAL A 202 26.23 24.66 -34.81
C VAL A 202 26.90 23.65 -33.89
N VAL A 203 27.04 24.00 -32.61
CA VAL A 203 27.61 23.12 -31.57
C VAL A 203 26.65 23.02 -30.40
N GLY A 204 26.34 21.79 -30.01
CA GLY A 204 25.47 21.45 -28.89
C GLY A 204 26.21 21.30 -27.57
N TYR A 205 25.50 21.63 -26.49
CA TYR A 205 25.91 21.44 -25.11
C TYR A 205 24.76 20.83 -24.31
N THR A 206 25.10 19.98 -23.34
CA THR A 206 24.15 19.34 -22.42
C THR A 206 24.47 19.74 -20.98
N LEU A 207 23.46 19.89 -20.13
CA LEU A 207 23.65 20.12 -18.69
C LEU A 207 24.54 19.03 -18.07
N SER A 208 25.49 19.45 -17.24
CA SER A 208 26.55 18.56 -16.73
C SER A 208 26.13 17.73 -15.51
N ASP A 209 25.06 18.13 -14.81
CA ASP A 209 24.53 17.50 -13.60
C ASP A 209 23.05 17.12 -13.79
N THR A 210 22.44 16.47 -12.79
CA THR A 210 20.99 16.24 -12.74
C THR A 210 20.26 17.58 -12.92
N PRO A 211 19.47 17.77 -14.00
CA PRO A 211 18.87 19.06 -14.28
C PRO A 211 17.77 19.37 -13.26
N SER A 212 17.82 20.56 -12.67
CA SER A 212 16.72 21.08 -11.85
C SER A 212 15.61 21.67 -12.71
N ALA A 213 14.38 21.66 -12.22
CA ALA A 213 13.24 22.28 -12.91
C ALA A 213 13.49 23.75 -13.27
N SER A 214 14.20 24.49 -12.40
CA SER A 214 14.51 25.91 -12.61
C SER A 214 15.58 26.14 -13.68
N GLN A 215 16.51 25.21 -13.89
CA GLN A 215 17.44 25.22 -15.02
C GLN A 215 16.76 24.99 -16.38
N LYS A 216 15.47 24.68 -16.37
CA LYS A 216 14.59 24.59 -17.54
C LYS A 216 13.51 25.66 -17.57
N GLY A 217 13.64 26.69 -16.74
CA GLY A 217 12.76 27.85 -16.75
C GLY A 217 11.59 27.79 -15.78
N ALA A 218 11.53 26.82 -14.86
CA ALA A 218 10.52 26.85 -13.79
C ALA A 218 10.76 28.06 -12.86
N GLN A 219 9.71 28.87 -12.69
CA GLN A 219 9.74 30.11 -11.91
C GLN A 219 9.40 29.93 -10.44
N LYS A 220 8.76 28.81 -10.06
CA LYS A 220 8.53 28.40 -8.66
C LYS A 220 7.86 29.48 -7.80
N ASN A 221 6.95 30.24 -8.42
CA ASN A 221 6.27 31.42 -7.86
C ASN A 221 4.75 31.24 -7.69
N ASN A 222 4.25 30.02 -7.85
CA ASN A 222 2.84 29.65 -7.85
C ASN A 222 1.91 30.43 -8.81
N THR A 223 2.47 31.12 -9.81
CA THR A 223 1.72 31.97 -10.74
C THR A 223 1.88 31.46 -12.17
N THR A 224 3.13 31.22 -12.57
CA THR A 224 3.53 30.69 -13.87
C THR A 224 3.33 29.18 -13.90
N ASP A 225 2.83 28.65 -15.01
CA ASP A 225 2.74 27.19 -15.19
C ASP A 225 4.15 26.61 -15.41
N ASP A 226 4.64 25.88 -14.41
CA ASP A 226 5.97 25.29 -14.38
C ASP A 226 6.00 23.87 -14.95
N ALA A 227 4.84 23.29 -15.28
CA ALA A 227 4.74 21.92 -15.79
C ALA A 227 5.57 21.66 -17.06
N PRO A 228 5.62 22.55 -18.08
CA PRO A 228 6.49 22.38 -19.25
C PRO A 228 7.98 22.31 -18.89
N SER A 229 8.42 23.13 -17.93
CA SER A 229 9.81 23.17 -17.47
C SER A 229 10.20 21.89 -16.71
N VAL A 230 9.28 21.36 -15.90
CA VAL A 230 9.45 20.07 -15.21
C VAL A 230 9.48 18.92 -16.22
N GLN A 231 8.61 18.92 -17.23
CA GLN A 231 8.63 17.92 -18.31
C GLN A 231 9.95 17.97 -19.09
N ALA A 232 10.44 19.16 -19.44
CA ALA A 232 11.72 19.33 -20.11
C ALA A 232 12.88 18.76 -19.27
N SER A 233 12.86 18.99 -17.96
CA SER A 233 13.86 18.45 -17.03
C SER A 233 13.80 16.92 -16.98
N HIS A 234 12.59 16.36 -16.84
CA HIS A 234 12.36 14.92 -16.85
C HIS A 234 12.91 14.24 -18.13
N ASN A 235 12.71 14.86 -19.30
CA ASN A 235 13.13 14.28 -20.57
C ASN A 235 14.66 14.18 -20.73
N LEU A 236 15.42 14.90 -19.92
CA LEU A 236 16.88 14.98 -19.99
C LEU A 236 17.56 14.27 -18.83
N ALA A 237 16.89 14.18 -17.69
CA ALA A 237 17.52 13.70 -16.49
C ALA A 237 17.66 12.18 -16.47
N SER A 238 18.87 11.70 -16.75
CA SER A 238 19.26 10.33 -16.40
C SER A 238 19.46 10.25 -14.89
N GLY A 239 18.40 9.96 -14.14
CA GLY A 239 18.45 9.75 -12.68
C GLY A 239 17.40 10.51 -11.85
N GLY A 240 16.74 11.55 -12.39
CA GLY A 240 15.69 12.26 -11.64
C GLY A 240 15.55 13.77 -11.87
N VAL A 241 14.51 14.39 -11.33
CA VAL A 241 14.31 15.85 -11.40
C VAL A 241 14.47 16.45 -10.00
N GLU A 242 15.38 17.42 -9.87
CA GLU A 242 15.52 18.19 -8.65
C GLU A 242 14.56 19.39 -8.63
N PHE A 243 13.90 19.59 -7.49
CA PHE A 243 13.03 20.71 -7.19
C PHE A 243 13.65 21.57 -6.08
N PRO A 244 14.37 22.65 -6.44
CA PRO A 244 14.78 23.68 -5.50
C PRO A 244 13.59 24.23 -4.68
N SER A 245 13.86 24.82 -3.52
CA SER A 245 12.80 25.37 -2.66
C SER A 245 11.95 26.42 -3.39
N GLY A 246 10.63 26.29 -3.27
CA GLY A 246 9.65 27.14 -3.95
C GLY A 246 8.34 26.43 -4.25
N SER A 247 7.38 27.17 -4.83
CA SER A 247 6.04 26.66 -5.14
C SER A 247 5.83 26.57 -6.66
N TYR A 248 5.73 25.36 -7.17
CA TYR A 248 5.61 25.04 -8.58
C TYR A 248 4.13 24.88 -8.94
N LYS A 249 3.59 25.79 -9.75
CA LYS A 249 2.22 25.63 -10.23
C LYS A 249 2.23 24.67 -11.41
N MET A 250 1.45 23.59 -11.29
CA MET A 250 1.44 22.48 -12.24
C MET A 250 0.06 22.37 -12.87
N VAL A 251 -0.06 22.79 -14.14
CA VAL A 251 -1.31 22.71 -14.88
C VAL A 251 -1.26 21.55 -15.88
N PRO A 252 -2.24 20.63 -15.89
CA PRO A 252 -2.34 19.61 -16.92
C PRO A 252 -2.44 20.17 -18.34
N GLY A 253 -1.75 19.52 -19.27
CA GLY A 253 -1.77 19.88 -20.68
C GLY A 253 -3.14 19.68 -21.35
N PRO A 254 -3.33 20.21 -22.57
CA PRO A 254 -4.63 20.18 -23.23
C PRO A 254 -5.05 18.81 -23.78
N VAL A 255 -4.12 17.86 -23.84
CA VAL A 255 -4.31 16.55 -24.49
C VAL A 255 -4.48 15.46 -23.42
N SER A 256 -5.51 14.65 -23.57
CA SER A 256 -5.66 13.42 -22.79
C SER A 256 -5.02 12.25 -23.54
N PRO A 257 -3.98 11.59 -23.00
CA PRO A 257 -3.37 10.43 -23.65
C PRO A 257 -4.22 9.15 -23.54
N PHE A 258 -5.14 9.06 -22.57
CA PHE A 258 -5.98 7.88 -22.34
C PHE A 258 -7.15 8.20 -21.40
N THR A 259 -8.10 7.27 -21.33
CA THR A 259 -9.26 7.34 -20.43
C THR A 259 -9.03 6.59 -19.11
N PHE A 260 -9.69 7.06 -18.05
CA PHE A 260 -9.55 6.55 -16.69
C PHE A 260 -10.10 5.13 -16.53
N GLY A 261 -9.28 4.21 -16.02
CA GLY A 261 -9.74 2.86 -15.64
C GLY A 261 -10.56 2.17 -16.73
N ASN A 262 -11.80 1.83 -16.42
CA ASN A 262 -12.75 1.19 -17.32
C ASN A 262 -13.83 2.16 -17.85
N PHE A 263 -13.64 3.47 -17.70
CA PHE A 263 -14.61 4.50 -18.05
C PHE A 263 -14.23 5.13 -19.40
N PRO A 264 -14.89 4.77 -20.51
CA PRO A 264 -14.48 5.22 -21.86
C PRO A 264 -14.73 6.71 -22.12
N THR A 265 -15.45 7.39 -21.24
CA THR A 265 -15.81 8.82 -21.37
C THR A 265 -15.11 9.73 -20.36
N VAL A 266 -14.29 9.18 -19.46
CA VAL A 266 -13.57 9.95 -18.45
C VAL A 266 -12.13 10.11 -18.89
N ASN A 267 -11.74 11.33 -19.24
CA ASN A 267 -10.40 11.62 -19.74
C ASN A 267 -9.41 11.78 -18.58
N VAL A 268 -8.13 11.51 -18.86
CA VAL A 268 -7.03 11.80 -17.94
C VAL A 268 -6.12 12.86 -18.56
N TYR A 269 -5.97 14.02 -17.93
CA TYR A 269 -5.06 15.08 -18.37
C TYR A 269 -3.91 15.20 -17.38
N ARG A 270 -2.66 15.09 -17.85
CA ARG A 270 -1.47 15.14 -16.97
C ARG A 270 -0.64 16.40 -17.19
N ALA A 271 0.02 16.88 -16.14
CA ALA A 271 0.99 17.98 -16.23
C ALA A 271 2.35 17.46 -16.70
N VAL A 272 2.79 16.33 -16.15
CA VAL A 272 4.06 15.68 -16.45
C VAL A 272 3.83 14.19 -16.78
N ALA A 273 4.26 13.80 -17.98
CA ALA A 273 4.36 12.43 -18.44
C ALA A 273 5.63 11.77 -17.90
N MET A 274 5.46 10.73 -17.09
CA MET A 274 6.56 9.90 -16.60
C MET A 274 6.86 8.79 -17.63
N THR A 275 7.79 9.08 -18.52
CA THR A 275 8.15 8.24 -19.68
C THR A 275 9.56 7.63 -19.59
N ALA A 276 10.22 7.76 -18.44
CA ALA A 276 11.53 7.20 -18.15
C ALA A 276 11.51 6.29 -16.91
N ASP A 277 12.49 5.40 -16.82
CA ASP A 277 12.74 4.52 -15.68
C ASP A 277 13.88 5.08 -14.82
N HIS A 278 14.01 4.61 -13.58
CA HIS A 278 15.08 4.99 -12.65
C HIS A 278 15.09 6.51 -12.35
N MET A 279 13.92 7.05 -12.06
CA MET A 279 13.69 8.49 -11.88
C MET A 279 13.43 8.83 -10.42
N THR A 280 14.17 9.79 -9.88
CA THR A 280 13.91 10.37 -8.54
C THR A 280 13.47 11.83 -8.66
N PHE A 281 12.27 12.14 -8.18
CA PHE A 281 11.76 13.52 -8.07
C PHE A 281 12.02 14.01 -6.64
N SER A 282 13.02 14.86 -6.43
CA SER A 282 13.50 15.22 -5.08
C SER A 282 13.39 16.72 -4.77
N GLY A 283 12.91 17.07 -3.57
CA GLY A 283 12.84 18.47 -3.13
C GLY A 283 12.10 18.68 -1.81
N HIS A 284 12.84 18.70 -0.68
CA HIS A 284 12.29 18.74 0.68
C HIS A 284 11.47 20.00 1.03
N GLU A 285 11.73 21.12 0.35
CA GLU A 285 11.01 22.40 0.51
C GLU A 285 10.23 22.80 -0.75
N ALA A 286 10.09 21.87 -1.69
CA ALA A 286 9.33 22.10 -2.91
C ALA A 286 7.85 21.81 -2.68
N VAL A 287 7.01 22.78 -3.01
CA VAL A 287 5.54 22.63 -3.02
C VAL A 287 5.09 22.49 -4.47
N ILE A 288 4.64 21.29 -4.81
CA ILE A 288 4.02 20.97 -6.08
C ILE A 288 2.53 21.32 -5.98
N HIS A 289 2.17 22.47 -6.53
CA HIS A 289 0.82 23.01 -6.47
C HIS A 289 0.02 22.56 -7.69
N GLY A 290 -0.86 21.58 -7.50
CA GLY A 290 -1.73 21.10 -8.57
C GLY A 290 -2.81 22.12 -8.89
N VAL A 291 -3.00 22.45 -10.17
CA VAL A 291 -4.09 23.32 -10.62
C VAL A 291 -4.84 22.66 -11.77
N SER A 292 -6.16 22.54 -11.64
CA SER A 292 -6.98 22.01 -12.74
C SER A 292 -6.96 22.94 -13.93
N ARG A 293 -6.94 22.37 -15.14
CA ARG A 293 -7.02 23.16 -16.37
C ARG A 293 -8.46 23.65 -16.61
N ALA A 294 -8.60 24.71 -17.39
CA ALA A 294 -9.91 25.23 -17.77
C ALA A 294 -10.64 24.27 -18.74
N GLY A 295 -11.98 24.22 -18.65
CA GLY A 295 -12.86 23.57 -19.61
C GLY A 295 -13.00 22.05 -19.49
N VAL A 296 -12.56 21.46 -18.39
CA VAL A 296 -12.71 20.02 -18.11
C VAL A 296 -14.00 19.73 -17.34
N VAL A 297 -14.60 18.56 -17.58
CA VAL A 297 -15.76 18.11 -16.81
C VAL A 297 -15.31 17.59 -15.45
N ALA A 298 -16.17 17.70 -14.43
CA ALA A 298 -15.80 17.38 -13.04
C ALA A 298 -15.33 15.93 -12.81
N SER A 299 -15.75 14.99 -13.68
CA SER A 299 -15.33 13.59 -13.62
C SER A 299 -13.92 13.34 -14.14
N ASP A 300 -13.39 14.19 -15.03
CA ASP A 300 -12.08 14.01 -15.65
C ASP A 300 -10.96 14.05 -14.62
N VAL A 301 -10.00 13.14 -14.76
CA VAL A 301 -8.89 12.98 -13.82
C VAL A 301 -7.72 13.86 -14.24
N GLN A 302 -7.14 14.57 -13.28
CA GLN A 302 -6.13 15.60 -13.55
C GLN A 302 -4.89 15.43 -12.67
N PRO A 303 -4.06 14.38 -12.90
CA PRO A 303 -2.83 14.20 -12.14
C PRO A 303 -1.75 15.23 -12.51
N VAL A 304 -0.92 15.61 -11.54
CA VAL A 304 0.35 16.30 -11.84
C VAL A 304 1.27 15.33 -12.58
N PHE A 305 1.55 14.17 -12.00
CA PHE A 305 2.41 13.15 -12.60
C PHE A 305 1.61 11.94 -13.07
N SER A 306 1.88 11.44 -14.27
CA SER A 306 1.23 10.21 -14.72
C SER A 306 2.10 9.41 -15.67
N THR A 307 2.14 8.10 -15.47
CA THR A 307 2.60 7.18 -16.52
C THR A 307 1.54 7.11 -17.61
N ASP A 308 1.83 6.39 -18.70
CA ASP A 308 0.79 5.92 -19.61
C ASP A 308 -0.05 4.81 -18.96
N LYS A 309 -1.21 4.52 -19.55
CA LYS A 309 -2.10 3.43 -19.12
C LYS A 309 -1.52 2.07 -19.54
N ASN A 310 -0.49 1.64 -18.82
CA ASN A 310 0.28 0.46 -19.14
C ASN A 310 -0.49 -0.83 -18.78
N MET A 311 -0.68 -1.69 -19.78
CA MET A 311 -1.31 -3.01 -19.58
C MET A 311 -0.36 -4.03 -18.93
N THR A 312 0.95 -3.79 -19.01
CA THR A 312 1.99 -4.67 -18.48
C THR A 312 2.54 -4.12 -17.17
N VAL A 313 2.58 -4.95 -16.13
CA VAL A 313 3.28 -4.64 -14.86
C VAL A 313 4.77 -4.47 -15.12
N GLY A 314 5.38 -3.40 -14.62
CA GLY A 314 6.80 -3.10 -14.82
C GLY A 314 7.13 -2.49 -16.19
N ALA A 315 6.13 -1.96 -16.90
CA ALA A 315 6.33 -1.10 -18.07
C ALA A 315 7.06 0.21 -17.70
N ARG A 316 7.03 0.59 -16.42
CA ARG A 316 7.92 1.58 -15.82
C ARG A 316 8.60 1.04 -14.57
N LYS A 317 9.81 1.48 -14.29
CA LYS A 317 10.62 0.96 -13.17
C LYS A 317 11.26 2.05 -12.32
N ASP A 318 11.37 1.77 -11.02
CA ASP A 318 12.15 2.56 -10.06
C ASP A 318 11.85 4.06 -10.11
N ILE A 319 10.63 4.44 -9.80
CA ILE A 319 10.20 5.85 -9.72
C ILE A 319 10.07 6.23 -8.25
N THR A 320 10.79 7.26 -7.82
CA THR A 320 10.82 7.72 -6.43
C THR A 320 10.41 9.19 -6.33
N PHE A 321 9.58 9.53 -5.36
CA PHE A 321 9.31 10.90 -4.91
C PHE A 321 9.91 11.07 -3.52
N ASP A 322 10.80 12.04 -3.34
CA ASP A 322 11.61 12.21 -2.14
C ASP A 322 11.51 13.64 -1.59
N GLY A 323 10.91 13.79 -0.41
CA GLY A 323 10.78 15.05 0.32
C GLY A 323 9.77 16.05 -0.25
N VAL A 324 9.17 15.77 -1.41
CA VAL A 324 8.26 16.71 -2.08
C VAL A 324 6.92 16.86 -1.34
N THR A 325 6.38 18.08 -1.37
CA THR A 325 5.04 18.39 -0.86
C THR A 325 4.05 18.57 -2.01
N PHE A 326 2.90 17.91 -1.96
CA PHE A 326 1.78 18.18 -2.86
C PHE A 326 0.74 19.07 -2.17
N ASP A 327 0.35 20.15 -2.83
CA ASP A 327 -0.78 21.00 -2.42
C ASP A 327 -1.83 21.06 -3.54
N SER A 328 -3.05 20.61 -3.25
CA SER A 328 -4.13 20.53 -4.25
C SER A 328 -5.04 21.77 -4.32
N VAL A 329 -4.68 22.87 -3.66
CA VAL A 329 -5.57 24.02 -3.57
C VAL A 329 -5.74 24.71 -4.89
N ASN A 330 -6.91 24.55 -5.48
CA ASN A 330 -7.34 25.38 -6.60
C ASN A 330 -8.68 26.02 -6.27
N ASP A 331 -8.70 27.30 -5.89
CA ASP A 331 -9.93 27.98 -5.45
C ASP A 331 -11.02 28.07 -6.50
N ALA A 332 -10.67 27.93 -7.78
CA ALA A 332 -11.63 27.82 -8.88
C ALA A 332 -12.35 26.47 -8.94
N ASP A 333 -11.81 25.42 -8.30
CA ASP A 333 -12.36 24.08 -8.36
C ASP A 333 -13.44 23.83 -7.31
N ALA A 334 -14.41 22.98 -7.66
CA ALA A 334 -15.32 22.41 -6.69
C ALA A 334 -14.56 21.61 -5.61
N THR A 335 -15.11 21.59 -4.39
CA THR A 335 -14.72 20.63 -3.35
C THR A 335 -14.82 19.21 -3.94
N ASN A 336 -13.78 18.37 -3.76
CA ASN A 336 -13.64 17.05 -4.42
C ASN A 336 -13.29 17.04 -5.91
N SER A 337 -12.68 18.08 -6.47
CA SER A 337 -12.13 18.01 -7.83
C SER A 337 -11.19 16.80 -7.98
N ASN A 338 -11.26 16.14 -9.13
CA ASN A 338 -10.51 14.90 -9.42
C ASN A 338 -9.05 15.19 -9.84
N GLN A 339 -8.47 16.23 -9.25
CA GLN A 339 -7.06 16.56 -9.34
C GLN A 339 -6.24 15.60 -8.49
N ARG A 340 -5.08 15.18 -8.96
CA ARG A 340 -4.25 14.20 -8.25
C ARG A 340 -2.80 14.62 -8.19
N PHE A 341 -2.06 14.16 -7.18
CA PHE A 341 -0.59 14.22 -7.25
C PHE A 341 -0.10 13.29 -8.37
N ILE A 342 -0.55 12.03 -8.34
CA ILE A 342 -0.06 11.01 -9.26
C ILE A 342 -1.14 10.00 -9.70
N TYR A 343 -1.09 9.62 -10.98
CA TYR A 343 -1.76 8.44 -11.53
C TYR A 343 -0.71 7.49 -12.13
N ALA A 344 -0.36 6.44 -11.36
CA ALA A 344 0.70 5.51 -11.72
C ALA A 344 0.11 4.17 -12.15
N VAL A 345 0.41 3.73 -13.38
CA VAL A 345 -0.07 2.48 -13.95
C VAL A 345 1.10 1.67 -14.49
N GLY A 346 1.22 0.40 -14.10
CA GLY A 346 2.25 -0.49 -14.65
C GLY A 346 3.65 -0.27 -14.07
N VAL A 347 3.78 0.30 -12.87
CA VAL A 347 5.08 0.61 -12.26
C VAL A 347 5.57 -0.55 -11.39
N ASP A 348 6.83 -0.95 -11.55
CA ASP A 348 7.58 -1.83 -10.65
C ASP A 348 8.60 -1.00 -9.86
N GLY A 349 8.39 -0.85 -8.55
CA GLY A 349 9.26 -0.02 -7.71
C GLY A 349 8.85 1.46 -7.68
N LEU A 350 7.62 1.74 -7.22
CA LEU A 350 7.17 3.12 -6.95
C LEU A 350 7.41 3.47 -5.47
N ARG A 351 8.13 4.55 -5.19
CA ARG A 351 8.48 4.96 -3.83
C ARG A 351 8.03 6.38 -3.50
N PHE A 352 7.51 6.58 -2.30
CA PHE A 352 7.21 7.88 -1.71
C PHE A 352 7.95 7.98 -0.39
N LEU A 353 8.99 8.81 -0.32
CA LEU A 353 9.87 8.96 0.84
C LEU A 353 9.73 10.39 1.37
N ASP A 354 9.45 10.55 2.67
CA ASP A 354 9.35 11.85 3.35
C ASP A 354 8.37 12.83 2.66
N THR A 355 7.36 12.29 1.98
CA THR A 355 6.42 13.08 1.19
C THR A 355 5.32 13.70 2.04
N LYS A 356 4.84 14.87 1.62
CA LYS A 356 3.72 15.55 2.27
C LYS A 356 2.59 15.76 1.27
N ALA A 357 1.36 15.67 1.75
CA ALA A 357 0.15 15.87 0.98
C ALA A 357 -0.79 16.78 1.77
N GLY A 358 -1.26 17.85 1.15
CA GLY A 358 -2.07 18.87 1.81
C GLY A 358 -3.08 19.51 0.87
N SER A 359 -4.11 20.11 1.46
CA SER A 359 -4.86 21.18 0.82
C SER A 359 -4.85 22.40 1.74
N SER A 360 -4.07 23.44 1.42
CA SER A 360 -3.96 24.67 2.22
C SER A 360 -5.28 25.47 2.37
N GLY A 361 -6.29 25.18 1.55
CA GLY A 361 -7.61 25.82 1.45
C GLY A 361 -8.74 24.84 1.80
N ASN A 362 -9.82 24.82 1.01
CA ASN A 362 -10.88 23.81 1.16
C ASN A 362 -10.37 22.41 0.81
N ARG A 363 -11.04 21.37 1.31
CA ARG A 363 -10.69 19.96 1.03
C ARG A 363 -10.85 19.67 -0.47
N ARG A 364 -9.72 19.48 -1.16
CA ARG A 364 -9.65 19.21 -2.60
C ARG A 364 -8.61 18.13 -2.87
N GLY A 365 -8.66 17.58 -4.07
CA GLY A 365 -7.66 16.67 -4.61
C GLY A 365 -7.55 15.29 -3.95
N TYR A 366 -6.94 14.38 -4.70
CA TYR A 366 -6.51 13.06 -4.26
C TYR A 366 -4.99 13.01 -4.29
N TYR A 367 -4.37 12.19 -3.45
CA TYR A 367 -2.92 12.05 -3.47
C TYR A 367 -2.49 11.09 -4.59
N ALA A 368 -2.49 9.79 -4.32
CA ALA A 368 -1.93 8.80 -5.23
C ALA A 368 -2.96 7.78 -5.66
N HIS A 369 -3.03 7.53 -6.96
CA HIS A 369 -3.84 6.46 -7.53
C HIS A 369 -2.95 5.52 -8.32
N ILE A 370 -2.87 4.27 -7.86
CA ILE A 370 -1.85 3.30 -8.27
C ILE A 370 -2.55 2.04 -8.80
N GLN A 371 -2.22 1.64 -10.02
CA GLN A 371 -2.84 0.49 -10.68
C GLN A 371 -1.84 -0.42 -11.36
N ASN A 372 -2.13 -1.72 -11.40
CA ASN A 372 -1.39 -2.70 -12.21
C ASN A 372 0.12 -2.66 -11.93
N GLY A 373 0.52 -2.48 -10.68
CA GLY A 373 1.91 -2.25 -10.28
C GLY A 373 2.47 -3.37 -9.42
N LYS A 374 3.74 -3.24 -9.04
CA LYS A 374 4.32 -4.03 -7.96
C LYS A 374 5.42 -3.29 -7.20
N ASN A 375 5.74 -3.78 -6.00
CA ASN A 375 6.81 -3.23 -5.16
C ASN A 375 6.61 -1.74 -4.83
N VAL A 376 5.43 -1.37 -4.34
CA VAL A 376 5.13 0.01 -3.96
C VAL A 376 5.50 0.24 -2.49
N GLN A 377 6.25 1.31 -2.21
CA GLN A 377 6.69 1.68 -0.87
C GLN A 377 6.34 3.14 -0.55
N VAL A 378 5.80 3.35 0.64
CA VAL A 378 5.55 4.67 1.21
C VAL A 378 6.20 4.70 2.59
N ASP A 379 7.05 5.67 2.84
CA ASP A 379 7.69 5.85 4.14
C ASP A 379 7.71 7.32 4.54
N CYS A 380 7.49 7.58 5.83
CA CYS A 380 7.50 8.93 6.41
C CYS A 380 6.46 9.90 5.79
N HIS A 381 5.33 9.38 5.29
CA HIS A 381 4.30 10.19 4.64
C HIS A 381 3.44 11.00 5.63
N ARG A 382 3.17 12.27 5.30
CA ARG A 382 2.24 13.13 6.06
C ARG A 382 1.12 13.62 5.18
N HIS A 383 -0.11 13.37 5.59
CA HIS A 383 -1.31 13.71 4.84
C HIS A 383 -2.21 14.62 5.65
N GLN A 384 -2.72 15.70 5.04
CA GLN A 384 -3.60 16.64 5.72
C GLN A 384 -4.72 17.20 4.82
N LYS A 385 -5.98 17.08 5.26
CA LYS A 385 -7.11 17.87 4.71
C LYS A 385 -7.37 17.70 3.20
N MET A 386 -7.13 16.51 2.65
CA MET A 386 -7.43 16.21 1.22
C MET A 386 -8.67 15.32 1.07
N THR A 387 -9.17 15.21 -0.17
CA THR A 387 -10.34 14.37 -0.48
C THR A 387 -10.02 12.88 -0.43
N GLY A 388 -8.83 12.45 -0.87
CA GLY A 388 -8.39 11.06 -0.74
C GLY A 388 -6.87 10.92 -0.65
N GLY A 389 -6.41 9.90 0.05
CA GLY A 389 -5.00 9.55 0.16
C GLY A 389 -4.55 8.60 -0.95
N PHE A 390 -4.32 7.34 -0.60
CA PHE A 390 -3.81 6.33 -1.52
C PHE A 390 -4.93 5.41 -2.00
N ASN A 391 -5.22 5.41 -3.29
CA ASN A 391 -6.06 4.39 -3.92
C ASN A 391 -5.17 3.39 -4.67
N VAL A 392 -5.30 2.10 -4.35
CA VAL A 392 -4.41 1.03 -4.84
C VAL A 392 -5.23 -0.14 -5.37
N ARG A 393 -4.97 -0.56 -6.61
CA ARG A 393 -5.71 -1.62 -7.30
C ARG A 393 -4.79 -2.48 -8.18
N TYR A 394 -5.00 -3.80 -8.24
CA TYR A 394 -4.17 -4.73 -9.04
C TYR A 394 -2.66 -4.59 -8.78
N THR A 395 -2.29 -4.36 -7.53
CA THR A 395 -0.90 -4.16 -7.13
C THR A 395 -0.37 -5.36 -6.36
N ASP A 396 0.79 -5.86 -6.77
CA ASP A 396 1.54 -6.84 -6.01
C ASP A 396 2.52 -6.14 -5.06
N THR A 397 2.24 -6.21 -3.77
CA THR A 397 3.02 -5.61 -2.68
C THR A 397 2.85 -4.09 -2.62
N PHE A 398 2.14 -3.64 -1.58
CA PHE A 398 1.99 -2.24 -1.20
C PHE A 398 2.37 -2.11 0.27
N VAL A 399 3.43 -1.37 0.56
CA VAL A 399 3.95 -1.17 1.92
C VAL A 399 3.88 0.31 2.26
N ILE A 400 3.20 0.65 3.35
CA ILE A 400 3.22 1.99 3.93
C ILE A 400 3.61 1.91 5.40
N THR A 401 4.66 2.63 5.75
CA THR A 401 5.21 2.74 7.10
C THR A 401 5.44 4.18 7.51
N ASN A 402 5.53 4.43 8.82
CA ASN A 402 5.87 5.73 9.40
C ASN A 402 4.96 6.86 8.90
N PHE A 403 3.64 6.69 8.96
CA PHE A 403 2.71 7.67 8.38
C PHE A 403 1.94 8.48 9.42
N VAL A 404 1.49 9.68 9.02
CA VAL A 404 0.48 10.46 9.75
C VAL A 404 -0.60 10.92 8.78
N PHE A 405 -1.85 10.58 9.06
CA PHE A 405 -3.02 11.10 8.35
C PHE A 405 -3.84 12.00 9.28
N GLU A 406 -4.08 13.24 8.85
CA GLU A 406 -4.81 14.27 9.56
C GLU A 406 -6.02 14.78 8.76
N ASP A 407 -7.23 14.75 9.32
CA ASP A 407 -8.45 15.31 8.71
C ASP A 407 -8.71 14.82 7.26
N PHE A 408 -8.68 13.52 7.07
CA PHE A 408 -8.89 12.84 5.79
C PHE A 408 -10.36 12.46 5.56
N SER A 409 -10.70 12.17 4.30
CA SER A 409 -11.98 11.56 3.93
C SER A 409 -11.86 10.06 3.67
N GLU A 410 -10.78 9.62 3.04
CA GLU A 410 -10.43 8.21 2.91
C GLU A 410 -8.91 8.17 2.80
N ALA A 411 -8.24 7.61 3.82
CA ALA A 411 -6.79 7.71 3.89
C ALA A 411 -6.10 6.67 2.99
N ILE A 412 -6.48 5.41 3.10
CA ILE A 412 -5.93 4.32 2.27
C ILE A 412 -7.08 3.46 1.78
N ASP A 413 -7.28 3.43 0.47
CA ASP A 413 -8.32 2.68 -0.23
C ASP A 413 -7.68 1.57 -1.08
N LEU A 414 -7.79 0.34 -0.61
CA LEU A 414 -7.42 -0.85 -1.37
C LEU A 414 -8.64 -1.28 -2.21
N ASP A 415 -8.82 -0.61 -3.35
CA ASP A 415 -9.98 -0.71 -4.22
C ASP A 415 -9.79 -1.75 -5.32
N GLY A 416 -9.85 -3.03 -4.97
CA GLY A 416 -9.71 -4.16 -5.90
C GLY A 416 -8.51 -5.02 -5.59
N THR A 417 -8.35 -6.14 -6.30
CA THR A 417 -7.40 -7.19 -5.93
C THR A 417 -5.97 -6.68 -5.79
N ASN A 418 -5.46 -6.57 -4.56
CA ASN A 418 -4.03 -6.42 -4.31
C ASN A 418 -3.54 -7.61 -3.50
N SER A 419 -2.24 -7.85 -3.56
CA SER A 419 -1.60 -8.88 -2.74
C SER A 419 -0.49 -8.29 -1.86
N ARG A 420 -0.30 -8.85 -0.66
CA ARG A 420 0.80 -8.48 0.26
C ARG A 420 0.79 -7.00 0.66
N ALA A 421 -0.36 -6.52 1.12
CA ALA A 421 -0.47 -5.16 1.65
C ALA A 421 0.05 -5.08 3.10
N VAL A 422 0.90 -4.10 3.39
CA VAL A 422 1.44 -3.84 4.74
C VAL A 422 1.20 -2.37 5.09
N ILE A 423 0.35 -2.11 6.08
CA ILE A 423 0.00 -0.76 6.54
C ILE A 423 0.31 -0.69 8.03
N ARG A 424 1.50 -0.16 8.37
CA ARG A 424 2.07 -0.33 9.71
C ARG A 424 2.67 0.97 10.25
N ASN A 425 2.77 1.08 11.57
CA ASN A 425 3.56 2.12 12.24
C ASN A 425 3.14 3.56 11.85
N GLY A 426 2.05 4.05 12.45
CA GLY A 426 1.56 5.38 12.10
C GLY A 426 0.50 5.95 13.03
N VAL A 427 -0.14 7.02 12.58
CA VAL A 427 -1.23 7.69 13.30
C VAL A 427 -2.32 8.11 12.32
N PHE A 428 -3.57 7.76 12.64
CA PHE A 428 -4.75 8.36 12.03
C PHE A 428 -5.40 9.28 13.06
N LYS A 429 -5.63 10.54 12.70
CA LYS A 429 -6.37 11.46 13.57
C LYS A 429 -7.17 12.48 12.79
N SER A 430 -8.29 12.93 13.32
CA SER A 430 -8.99 14.10 12.75
C SER A 430 -9.41 15.08 13.83
N THR A 431 -9.70 16.31 13.43
CA THR A 431 -10.28 17.35 14.28
C THR A 431 -11.74 17.57 13.97
N SER A 432 -12.11 17.49 12.69
CA SER A 432 -13.46 17.83 12.21
C SER A 432 -14.05 16.82 11.22
N ARG A 433 -13.21 16.01 10.57
CA ARG A 433 -13.64 15.04 9.56
C ARG A 433 -13.38 13.61 10.01
N VAL A 434 -14.44 12.97 10.50
CA VAL A 434 -14.42 11.58 10.94
C VAL A 434 -14.81 10.67 9.76
N ASN A 435 -13.83 10.06 9.07
CA ASN A 435 -14.09 9.07 8.01
C ASN A 435 -13.11 7.89 8.07
N GLN A 436 -13.05 7.10 7.01
CA GLN A 436 -12.41 5.79 6.95
C GLN A 436 -10.89 5.86 6.86
N CYS A 437 -10.22 5.14 7.76
CA CYS A 437 -8.76 5.03 7.76
C CYS A 437 -8.27 4.08 6.66
N VAL A 438 -8.74 2.83 6.67
CA VAL A 438 -8.33 1.82 5.69
C VAL A 438 -9.55 1.11 5.10
N ASP A 439 -9.70 1.15 3.79
CA ASP A 439 -10.64 0.32 3.03
C ASP A 439 -9.92 -0.89 2.44
N VAL A 440 -10.44 -2.09 2.68
CA VAL A 440 -9.77 -3.37 2.42
C VAL A 440 -10.70 -4.26 1.61
N ASN A 441 -10.74 -4.03 0.30
CA ASN A 441 -11.63 -4.77 -0.60
C ASN A 441 -10.84 -5.71 -1.51
N ASP A 442 -11.29 -6.96 -1.64
CA ASP A 442 -10.68 -7.95 -2.56
C ASP A 442 -9.24 -8.35 -2.23
N GLN A 443 -8.79 -8.15 -0.99
CA GLN A 443 -7.37 -8.25 -0.63
C GLN A 443 -6.89 -9.69 -0.39
N ILE A 444 -5.65 -9.97 -0.78
CA ILE A 444 -4.98 -11.25 -0.56
C ILE A 444 -3.72 -11.02 0.26
N ASP A 445 -3.65 -11.56 1.48
CA ASP A 445 -2.50 -11.35 2.37
C ASP A 445 -2.32 -9.87 2.71
N ALA A 446 -2.92 -9.43 3.82
CA ALA A 446 -2.73 -8.06 4.32
C ALA A 446 -2.38 -8.05 5.80
N SER A 447 -1.54 -7.10 6.20
CA SER A 447 -1.16 -6.94 7.60
C SER A 447 -1.17 -5.46 7.97
N ILE A 448 -2.10 -5.11 8.85
CA ILE A 448 -2.55 -3.75 9.15
C ILE A 448 -2.42 -3.56 10.65
N GLY A 449 -1.70 -2.55 11.13
CA GLY A 449 -1.53 -2.41 12.57
C GLY A 449 -0.41 -1.51 13.04
N ASP A 450 -0.07 -1.62 14.32
CA ASP A 450 1.00 -0.83 14.95
C ASP A 450 0.76 0.69 14.83
N PHE A 451 -0.50 1.14 14.95
CA PHE A 451 -0.83 2.56 14.84
C PHE A 451 -1.86 3.00 15.88
N SER A 452 -1.90 4.31 16.12
CA SER A 452 -2.92 4.93 16.97
C SER A 452 -4.01 5.61 16.15
N VAL A 453 -5.25 5.61 16.66
CA VAL A 453 -6.42 6.16 15.96
C VAL A 453 -7.22 7.09 16.88
N PHE A 454 -7.47 8.32 16.45
CA PHE A 454 -8.20 9.30 17.27
C PHE A 454 -9.19 10.12 16.47
N ASN A 455 -10.46 10.17 16.90
CA ASN A 455 -11.49 10.99 16.26
C ASN A 455 -11.63 10.67 14.75
N THR A 456 -12.01 9.44 14.40
CA THR A 456 -12.12 8.95 13.01
C THR A 456 -13.45 8.25 12.78
N GLY A 457 -13.84 8.01 11.53
CA GLY A 457 -15.11 7.34 11.19
C GLY A 457 -15.06 5.81 11.39
N ASN A 458 -14.04 5.14 10.87
CA ASN A 458 -13.77 3.73 11.17
C ASN A 458 -12.29 3.42 10.96
N ILE A 459 -11.81 2.34 11.58
CA ILE A 459 -10.42 1.88 11.47
C ILE A 459 -10.26 1.09 10.17
N VAL A 460 -11.11 0.08 9.97
CA VAL A 460 -10.99 -0.83 8.84
C VAL A 460 -12.36 -1.34 8.40
N THR A 461 -12.52 -1.47 7.08
CA THR A 461 -13.62 -2.19 6.43
C THR A 461 -13.01 -3.30 5.59
N ILE A 462 -13.30 -4.56 5.92
CA ILE A 462 -12.78 -5.74 5.22
C ILE A 462 -13.91 -6.38 4.44
N ASN A 463 -13.87 -6.25 3.11
CA ASN A 463 -14.93 -6.69 2.23
C ASN A 463 -14.41 -7.16 0.86
N TYR A 464 -15.30 -7.34 -0.11
CA TYR A 464 -15.01 -7.62 -1.51
C TYR A 464 -15.99 -6.85 -2.38
N LYS A 465 -15.64 -6.59 -3.65
CA LYS A 465 -16.47 -5.84 -4.59
C LYS A 465 -17.02 -6.77 -5.65
N THR A 466 -18.32 -6.61 -5.91
CA THR A 466 -19.03 -7.35 -6.96
C THR A 466 -18.76 -6.82 -8.37
N THR A 467 -17.95 -5.75 -8.48
CA THR A 467 -17.65 -5.01 -9.70
C THR A 467 -16.18 -5.07 -10.11
N THR A 468 -15.32 -5.76 -9.34
CA THR A 468 -13.89 -5.90 -9.61
C THR A 468 -13.62 -7.23 -10.35
N PRO A 469 -13.18 -7.23 -11.62
CA PRO A 469 -12.79 -8.46 -12.33
C PRO A 469 -11.48 -9.08 -11.81
N ASP A 470 -11.16 -10.29 -12.30
CA ASP A 470 -9.98 -11.05 -11.84
C ASP A 470 -8.67 -10.34 -12.19
N THR A 471 -8.62 -9.69 -13.36
CA THR A 471 -7.41 -9.08 -13.91
C THR A 471 -7.58 -7.60 -14.23
N TYR A 472 -6.47 -6.86 -14.23
CA TYR A 472 -6.46 -5.47 -14.69
C TYR A 472 -6.93 -5.32 -16.15
N ALA A 473 -6.58 -6.28 -17.02
CA ALA A 473 -6.97 -6.26 -18.42
C ALA A 473 -8.50 -6.30 -18.60
N GLU A 474 -9.15 -7.17 -17.83
CA GLU A 474 -10.61 -7.30 -17.77
C GLU A 474 -11.27 -6.05 -17.19
N TYR A 475 -10.70 -5.51 -16.11
CA TYR A 475 -11.13 -4.23 -15.56
C TYR A 475 -11.12 -3.15 -16.64
N VAL A 476 -9.98 -2.90 -17.30
CA VAL A 476 -9.87 -1.86 -18.34
C VAL A 476 -10.84 -2.10 -19.50
N ALA A 477 -11.05 -3.36 -19.89
CA ALA A 477 -11.99 -3.73 -20.95
C ALA A 477 -13.47 -3.62 -20.52
N GLY A 478 -13.76 -3.39 -19.24
CA GLY A 478 -15.12 -3.33 -18.72
C GLY A 478 -15.85 -4.67 -18.80
N THR A 479 -15.12 -5.79 -18.73
CA THR A 479 -15.73 -7.12 -18.80
C THR A 479 -16.52 -7.43 -17.54
N ILE A 480 -17.56 -8.26 -17.66
CA ILE A 480 -18.31 -8.77 -16.52
C ILE A 480 -17.37 -9.57 -15.60
N VAL A 481 -17.55 -9.43 -14.29
CA VAL A 481 -16.82 -10.20 -13.28
C VAL A 481 -17.11 -11.69 -13.46
N ARG A 482 -16.07 -12.50 -13.67
CA ARG A 482 -16.17 -13.96 -13.86
C ARG A 482 -16.06 -14.73 -12.54
N ASN A 483 -15.18 -14.27 -11.64
CA ASN A 483 -15.01 -14.82 -10.31
C ASN A 483 -14.90 -13.67 -9.28
N PHE A 484 -15.40 -13.89 -8.06
CA PHE A 484 -15.22 -12.91 -6.98
C PHE A 484 -13.97 -13.23 -6.18
N GLN A 485 -13.13 -12.23 -6.02
CA GLN A 485 -11.94 -12.32 -5.20
C GLN A 485 -12.25 -11.77 -3.81
N VAL A 486 -12.55 -12.66 -2.86
CA VAL A 486 -12.88 -12.26 -1.49
C VAL A 486 -11.64 -11.87 -0.69
N SER A 487 -11.78 -10.90 0.22
CA SER A 487 -10.71 -10.56 1.15
C SER A 487 -10.33 -11.75 2.02
N LYS A 488 -9.03 -12.08 2.06
CA LYS A 488 -8.51 -13.26 2.77
C LYS A 488 -7.11 -13.13 3.34
N ARG A 489 -6.90 -13.81 4.48
CA ARG A 489 -5.61 -13.89 5.20
C ARG A 489 -5.13 -12.51 5.65
N ILE A 490 -5.91 -11.89 6.52
CA ILE A 490 -5.71 -10.51 6.95
C ILE A 490 -5.50 -10.46 8.46
N VAL A 491 -4.44 -9.78 8.89
CA VAL A 491 -4.16 -9.52 10.30
C VAL A 491 -4.30 -8.03 10.58
N VAL A 492 -5.18 -7.69 11.52
CA VAL A 492 -5.35 -6.36 12.09
C VAL A 492 -4.88 -6.40 13.54
N SER A 493 -3.80 -5.70 13.88
CA SER A 493 -3.17 -5.88 15.20
C SER A 493 -2.53 -4.64 15.81
N ASN A 494 -2.38 -4.62 17.14
CA ASN A 494 -1.62 -3.61 17.88
C ASN A 494 -2.15 -2.18 17.61
N ILE A 495 -3.45 -1.98 17.83
CA ILE A 495 -4.11 -0.69 17.59
C ILE A 495 -4.67 -0.18 18.92
N SER A 496 -4.39 1.08 19.23
CA SER A 496 -4.99 1.77 20.37
C SER A 496 -5.61 3.09 19.94
N GLY A 497 -6.75 3.46 20.51
CA GLY A 497 -7.41 4.69 20.09
C GLY A 497 -8.66 5.05 20.85
N SER A 498 -9.19 6.24 20.54
CA SER A 498 -10.47 6.70 21.08
C SER A 498 -11.27 7.57 20.12
N ALA A 499 -12.57 7.72 20.36
CA ALA A 499 -13.49 8.49 19.51
C ALA A 499 -13.51 7.97 18.06
N ILE A 500 -13.78 6.68 17.87
CA ILE A 500 -13.83 6.06 16.54
C ILE A 500 -15.27 5.70 16.21
N GLY A 501 -15.81 6.11 15.07
CA GLY A 501 -17.17 5.77 14.67
C GLY A 501 -18.24 6.42 15.54
N SER A 502 -19.41 5.80 15.58
CA SER A 502 -20.56 6.34 16.31
C SER A 502 -21.57 5.24 16.63
N ALA A 503 -22.69 5.62 17.26
CA ALA A 503 -23.81 4.70 17.49
C ALA A 503 -24.39 4.09 16.19
N VAL A 504 -24.17 4.71 15.02
CA VAL A 504 -24.67 4.20 13.72
C VAL A 504 -23.55 3.79 12.76
N ALA A 505 -22.28 4.04 13.12
CA ALA A 505 -21.12 3.75 12.27
C ALA A 505 -20.12 2.87 13.03
N PRO A 506 -19.79 1.67 12.52
CA PRO A 506 -18.93 0.74 13.23
C PRO A 506 -17.48 1.22 13.24
N ALA A 507 -16.73 0.88 14.30
CA ALA A 507 -15.29 1.09 14.34
C ALA A 507 -14.54 0.09 13.45
N ILE A 508 -15.06 -1.13 13.34
CA ILE A 508 -14.54 -2.22 12.50
C ILE A 508 -15.72 -2.87 11.78
N TYR A 509 -15.60 -3.02 10.46
CA TYR A 509 -16.60 -3.67 9.63
C TYR A 509 -15.97 -4.85 8.86
N ILE A 510 -16.61 -6.02 8.89
CA ILE A 510 -16.13 -7.24 8.21
C ILE A 510 -17.28 -7.97 7.52
N GLY A 511 -17.05 -8.35 6.26
CA GLY A 511 -18.01 -9.10 5.45
C GLY A 511 -18.93 -8.18 4.65
N TRP A 512 -19.91 -8.76 3.97
CA TRP A 512 -20.84 -8.03 3.10
C TRP A 512 -22.23 -7.92 3.75
N ASP A 513 -22.88 -6.76 3.66
CA ASP A 513 -24.27 -6.59 4.08
C ASP A 513 -25.23 -6.99 2.95
N TRP A 514 -25.89 -8.13 3.13
CA TRP A 514 -26.86 -8.69 2.20
C TRP A 514 -28.18 -7.92 2.09
N SER A 515 -28.46 -6.97 3.00
CA SER A 515 -29.66 -6.13 2.92
C SER A 515 -29.60 -5.10 1.79
N SER A 516 -28.40 -4.87 1.24
CA SER A 516 -28.12 -3.86 0.21
C SER A 516 -28.28 -4.36 -1.25
N GLY A 517 -28.56 -5.65 -1.48
CA GLY A 517 -28.77 -6.21 -2.82
C GLY A 517 -28.79 -7.74 -2.88
N ASN A 518 -29.18 -8.30 -4.04
CA ASN A 518 -29.05 -9.75 -4.29
C ASN A 518 -27.57 -10.16 -4.25
N HIS A 519 -27.28 -11.27 -3.60
CA HIS A 519 -25.91 -11.76 -3.47
C HIS A 519 -25.33 -12.24 -4.78
N ALA A 520 -24.03 -11.98 -4.93
CA ALA A 520 -23.37 -12.16 -6.20
C ALA A 520 -22.93 -13.61 -6.47
N GLY A 521 -22.98 -14.50 -5.47
CA GLY A 521 -22.48 -15.88 -5.53
C GLY A 521 -21.02 -16.02 -5.12
N ALA A 522 -20.55 -15.20 -4.18
CA ALA A 522 -19.21 -15.26 -3.61
C ALA A 522 -19.17 -16.04 -2.28
N ASN A 523 -18.01 -16.55 -1.88
CA ASN A 523 -17.84 -17.03 -0.50
C ASN A 523 -17.70 -15.84 0.47
N PRO A 524 -17.81 -16.04 1.79
CA PRO A 524 -17.52 -15.00 2.76
C PRO A 524 -16.04 -14.59 2.73
N VAL A 525 -15.72 -13.44 3.31
CA VAL A 525 -14.34 -13.11 3.67
C VAL A 525 -13.77 -14.17 4.61
N GLN A 526 -12.47 -14.41 4.59
CA GLN A 526 -11.90 -15.59 5.25
C GLN A 526 -10.53 -15.33 5.91
N ASP A 527 -10.22 -16.09 6.95
CA ASP A 527 -8.91 -16.10 7.61
C ASP A 527 -8.52 -14.70 8.15
N ILE A 528 -9.38 -14.13 8.99
CA ILE A 528 -9.19 -12.78 9.55
C ILE A 528 -8.77 -12.87 11.01
N ILE A 529 -7.78 -12.07 11.43
CA ILE A 529 -7.31 -11.99 12.81
C ILE A 529 -7.40 -10.54 13.29
N LEU A 530 -8.15 -10.31 14.35
CA LEU A 530 -8.11 -9.07 15.15
C LEU A 530 -7.35 -9.38 16.45
N GLN A 531 -6.24 -8.68 16.71
CA GLN A 531 -5.39 -9.01 17.86
C GLN A 531 -4.79 -7.80 18.57
N ASN A 532 -4.78 -7.79 19.91
CA ASN A 532 -4.13 -6.75 20.72
C ASN A 532 -4.65 -5.35 20.34
N ILE A 533 -5.96 -5.15 20.47
CA ILE A 533 -6.65 -3.90 20.13
C ILE A 533 -7.28 -3.34 21.40
N MET A 534 -7.04 -2.05 21.68
CA MET A 534 -7.57 -1.36 22.87
C MET A 534 -8.26 -0.06 22.46
N LEU A 535 -9.58 -0.03 22.51
CA LEU A 535 -10.38 1.12 22.07
C LEU A 535 -11.24 1.67 23.21
N ASP A 536 -11.34 3.00 23.26
CA ASP A 536 -12.28 3.70 24.12
C ASP A 536 -13.21 4.60 23.29
N ASP A 537 -14.41 4.89 23.79
CA ASP A 537 -15.42 5.71 23.12
C ASP A 537 -15.52 5.42 21.60
N HIS A 538 -15.90 4.20 21.25
CA HIS A 538 -15.84 3.72 19.87
C HIS A 538 -17.16 3.11 19.41
N GLY A 539 -17.46 3.15 18.11
CA GLY A 539 -18.57 2.43 17.49
C GLY A 539 -18.41 0.92 17.62
N TYR A 540 -19.51 0.20 17.45
CA TYR A 540 -19.55 -1.26 17.52
C TYR A 540 -18.68 -1.94 16.46
N PHE A 541 -18.38 -3.22 16.65
CA PHE A 541 -17.79 -4.08 15.63
C PHE A 541 -18.93 -4.80 14.91
N ASP A 542 -19.02 -4.63 13.61
CA ASP A 542 -20.08 -5.23 12.80
C ASP A 542 -19.50 -6.27 11.83
N ILE A 543 -19.86 -7.52 12.06
CA ILE A 543 -19.29 -8.69 11.39
C ILE A 543 -20.45 -9.47 10.78
N HIS A 544 -20.64 -9.34 9.47
CA HIS A 544 -21.82 -9.89 8.76
C HIS A 544 -21.65 -11.31 8.26
N GLU A 545 -20.43 -11.71 7.91
CA GLU A 545 -20.08 -13.08 7.52
C GLU A 545 -18.57 -13.19 7.40
N VAL A 546 -18.02 -14.28 7.92
CA VAL A 546 -16.58 -14.55 7.87
C VAL A 546 -16.31 -16.00 8.24
N VAL A 547 -15.40 -16.63 7.51
CA VAL A 547 -14.88 -17.96 7.86
C VAL A 547 -13.53 -17.83 8.54
N ASN A 548 -13.35 -18.50 9.68
CA ASN A 548 -12.10 -18.51 10.45
C ASN A 548 -11.67 -17.10 10.94
N LEU A 549 -12.62 -16.35 11.51
CA LEU A 549 -12.31 -15.12 12.25
C LEU A 549 -11.73 -15.45 13.63
N LYS A 550 -10.66 -14.74 14.01
CA LYS A 550 -10.07 -14.79 15.35
C LYS A 550 -10.10 -13.42 15.99
N ILE A 551 -10.64 -13.31 17.20
CA ILE A 551 -10.56 -12.11 18.03
C ILE A 551 -9.74 -12.45 19.27
N LYS A 552 -8.57 -11.82 19.42
CA LYS A 552 -7.59 -12.16 20.46
C LYS A 552 -7.14 -10.95 21.25
N ASP A 553 -7.31 -11.00 22.56
CA ASP A 553 -6.84 -9.96 23.48
C ASP A 553 -7.29 -8.55 23.02
N VAL A 554 -8.60 -8.37 22.88
CA VAL A 554 -9.24 -7.11 22.45
C VAL A 554 -9.99 -6.51 23.63
N THR A 555 -9.74 -5.24 23.93
CA THR A 555 -10.43 -4.48 24.98
C THR A 555 -11.24 -3.34 24.38
N SER A 556 -12.54 -3.36 24.64
CA SER A 556 -13.51 -2.32 24.38
C SER A 556 -13.88 -1.66 25.71
N TYR A 557 -13.40 -0.43 25.95
CA TYR A 557 -13.69 0.29 27.20
C TYR A 557 -15.10 0.89 27.21
N ARG A 558 -15.50 1.53 26.11
CA ARG A 558 -16.85 2.08 25.94
C ARG A 558 -17.29 1.97 24.49
N ALA A 559 -18.24 1.07 24.22
CA ALA A 559 -18.83 0.89 22.92
C ALA A 559 -20.13 1.71 22.73
N LEU A 560 -20.12 2.61 21.75
CA LEU A 560 -21.26 3.34 21.23
C LEU A 560 -22.02 2.46 20.23
N CYS A 561 -23.24 2.06 20.57
CA CYS A 561 -24.05 1.21 19.69
C CYS A 561 -25.52 1.60 19.77
N GLY A 562 -26.03 2.14 18.66
CA GLY A 562 -27.43 2.50 18.48
C GLY A 562 -28.31 1.30 18.17
N TYR A 563 -27.70 0.19 17.75
CA TYR A 563 -28.35 -1.06 17.39
C TYR A 563 -27.52 -2.25 17.90
N ASN A 564 -28.18 -3.27 18.45
CA ASN A 564 -27.59 -4.53 18.91
C ASN A 564 -26.54 -4.48 20.04
N HIS A 565 -25.27 -4.77 19.75
CA HIS A 565 -24.26 -5.19 20.72
C HIS A 565 -22.91 -4.53 20.40
N ALA A 566 -22.02 -4.39 21.38
CA ALA A 566 -20.66 -3.86 21.17
C ALA A 566 -19.89 -4.64 20.10
N VAL A 567 -20.05 -5.97 20.08
CA VAL A 567 -19.56 -6.84 19.01
C VAL A 567 -20.73 -7.64 18.46
N HIS A 568 -21.04 -7.43 17.18
CA HIS A 568 -22.15 -8.04 16.49
C HIS A 568 -21.63 -8.95 15.37
N CYS A 569 -21.70 -10.26 15.57
CA CYS A 569 -21.39 -11.27 14.57
C CYS A 569 -22.69 -11.92 14.09
N ILE A 570 -22.91 -11.97 12.79
CA ILE A 570 -24.07 -12.60 12.17
C ILE A 570 -23.65 -13.36 10.91
N SER A 571 -24.51 -14.26 10.44
CA SER A 571 -24.55 -14.72 9.04
C SER A 571 -25.93 -14.46 8.49
N ALA A 572 -26.01 -14.14 7.21
CA ALA A 572 -27.28 -14.04 6.52
C ALA A 572 -27.97 -15.42 6.44
N ALA A 573 -29.29 -15.45 6.64
CA ALA A 573 -30.05 -16.69 6.76
C ALA A 573 -31.56 -16.60 6.40
N ALA A 574 -32.01 -15.50 5.81
CA ALA A 574 -33.41 -15.27 5.44
C ALA A 574 -33.90 -16.11 4.25
N ASN A 575 -33.00 -16.66 3.44
CA ASN A 575 -33.37 -17.52 2.30
C ASN A 575 -32.27 -18.57 2.00
N SER A 576 -32.55 -19.48 1.07
CA SER A 576 -31.64 -20.59 0.75
C SER A 576 -30.33 -20.15 0.09
N ASP A 577 -30.30 -19.02 -0.62
CA ASP A 577 -29.06 -18.49 -1.21
C ASP A 577 -28.15 -17.87 -0.13
N GLN A 578 -28.73 -17.15 0.84
CA GLN A 578 -28.04 -16.69 2.05
C GLN A 578 -27.43 -17.85 2.83
N ILE A 579 -28.18 -18.93 3.01
CA ILE A 579 -27.66 -20.15 3.67
C ILE A 579 -26.50 -20.75 2.85
N ALA A 580 -26.57 -20.70 1.52
CA ALA A 580 -25.56 -21.27 0.64
C ALA A 580 -24.19 -20.60 0.77
N TRP A 581 -24.17 -19.27 0.87
CA TRP A 581 -22.95 -18.51 0.65
C TRP A 581 -22.47 -17.69 1.83
N SER A 582 -23.36 -17.37 2.77
CA SER A 582 -22.94 -16.80 4.03
C SER A 582 -22.43 -17.90 4.95
N ASP A 583 -21.44 -17.61 5.79
CA ASP A 583 -21.01 -18.50 6.86
C ASP A 583 -20.32 -17.69 7.95
N LEU A 584 -20.45 -18.15 9.20
CA LEU A 584 -19.85 -17.51 10.36
C LEU A 584 -19.15 -18.56 11.20
N ASP A 585 -17.83 -18.46 11.17
CA ASP A 585 -16.91 -19.24 11.98
C ASP A 585 -16.00 -18.29 12.75
N VAL A 586 -16.20 -18.22 14.07
CA VAL A 586 -15.51 -17.29 14.96
C VAL A 586 -14.84 -17.99 16.16
N ASP A 587 -13.59 -17.62 16.45
CA ASP A 587 -12.82 -18.00 17.65
C ASP A 587 -12.43 -16.73 18.44
N ILE A 588 -13.12 -16.50 19.56
CA ILE A 588 -12.92 -15.37 20.46
C ILE A 588 -12.15 -15.87 21.68
N ASP A 589 -11.02 -15.25 21.95
CA ASP A 589 -10.17 -15.57 23.09
C ASP A 589 -9.59 -14.28 23.71
N GLY A 590 -10.17 -13.83 24.82
CA GLY A 590 -9.74 -12.62 25.50
C GLY A 590 -10.40 -11.33 24.97
N LEU A 591 -11.71 -11.37 24.68
CA LEU A 591 -12.49 -10.17 24.42
C LEU A 591 -13.00 -9.59 25.74
N ARG A 592 -12.66 -8.33 26.04
CA ARG A 592 -13.10 -7.60 27.22
C ARG A 592 -13.96 -6.41 26.80
N ILE A 593 -15.18 -6.32 27.31
CA ILE A 593 -16.13 -5.22 27.08
C ILE A 593 -16.48 -4.64 28.45
N GLU A 594 -15.97 -3.44 28.74
CA GLU A 594 -16.15 -2.80 30.06
C GLU A 594 -17.45 -2.02 30.17
N ALA A 595 -17.93 -1.46 29.05
CA ALA A 595 -19.21 -0.81 28.94
C ALA A 595 -19.71 -0.78 27.47
N SER A 596 -21.03 -0.87 27.31
CA SER A 596 -21.69 -0.72 26.02
C SER A 596 -23.03 -0.02 26.19
N ASP A 597 -23.39 0.84 25.24
CA ASP A 597 -24.71 1.48 25.16
C ASP A 597 -25.86 0.45 25.15
N LYS A 598 -25.60 -0.76 24.63
CA LYS A 598 -26.54 -1.87 24.47
C LYS A 598 -25.91 -3.19 24.94
N GLY A 599 -26.10 -4.31 24.22
CA GLY A 599 -25.60 -5.62 24.64
C GLY A 599 -24.07 -5.79 24.46
N GLY A 600 -23.51 -6.87 24.99
CA GLY A 600 -22.08 -7.16 24.90
C GLY A 600 -21.67 -7.79 23.56
N LEU A 601 -21.83 -9.11 23.45
CA LEU A 601 -21.47 -9.91 22.28
C LEU A 601 -22.68 -10.67 21.73
N ASN A 602 -22.95 -10.50 20.44
CA ASN A 602 -23.93 -11.31 19.70
C ASN A 602 -23.25 -12.17 18.64
N ILE A 603 -23.62 -13.45 18.57
CA ILE A 603 -23.21 -14.40 17.54
C ILE A 603 -24.47 -15.09 17.00
N SER A 604 -24.98 -14.63 15.87
CA SER A 604 -26.20 -15.14 15.26
C SER A 604 -25.91 -16.06 14.09
N THR A 605 -26.56 -17.22 14.07
CA THR A 605 -26.49 -18.21 12.98
C THR A 605 -25.06 -18.72 12.66
N PRO A 606 -24.20 -19.04 13.64
CA PRO A 606 -22.85 -19.54 13.36
C PRO A 606 -22.85 -21.00 12.89
N SER A 607 -21.93 -21.36 11.99
CA SER A 607 -21.53 -22.77 11.80
C SER A 607 -20.56 -23.21 12.90
N ARG A 608 -19.71 -22.30 13.38
CA ARG A 608 -18.85 -22.51 14.54
C ARG A 608 -18.69 -21.23 15.36
N ALA A 609 -18.75 -21.36 16.69
CA ALA A 609 -18.41 -20.27 17.59
C ALA A 609 -17.66 -20.79 18.81
N LYS A 610 -16.45 -20.29 19.04
CA LYS A 610 -15.68 -20.55 20.25
C LYS A 610 -15.51 -19.25 21.00
N VAL A 611 -15.93 -19.23 22.25
CA VAL A 611 -15.85 -18.06 23.12
C VAL A 611 -15.10 -18.47 24.39
N ARG A 612 -13.92 -17.89 24.58
CA ARG A 612 -13.06 -18.08 25.74
C ARG A 612 -12.59 -16.76 26.31
N ARG A 613 -12.42 -16.70 27.63
CA ARG A 613 -11.94 -15.50 28.33
C ARG A 613 -12.72 -14.24 27.95
N LEU A 614 -14.02 -14.36 27.66
CA LEU A 614 -14.90 -13.22 27.46
C LEU A 614 -15.11 -12.55 28.82
N VAL A 615 -14.93 -11.23 28.88
CA VAL A 615 -15.28 -10.44 30.05
C VAL A 615 -16.27 -9.36 29.63
N THR A 616 -17.41 -9.27 30.32
CA THR A 616 -18.41 -8.22 30.07
C THR A 616 -18.85 -7.56 31.37
N HIS A 617 -18.83 -6.23 31.38
CA HIS A 617 -19.33 -5.39 32.46
C HIS A 617 -20.07 -4.17 31.88
N GLY A 618 -20.86 -3.48 32.72
CA GLY A 618 -21.35 -2.14 32.39
C GLY A 618 -22.18 -2.00 31.10
N ASN A 619 -22.79 -3.06 30.57
CA ASN A 619 -23.60 -3.02 29.35
C ASN A 619 -24.99 -2.41 29.59
N ASN A 620 -25.65 -2.01 28.50
CA ASN A 620 -26.93 -1.30 28.48
C ASN A 620 -26.88 0.06 29.20
N THR A 621 -25.80 0.84 29.05
CA THR A 621 -25.64 2.14 29.71
C THR A 621 -26.72 3.17 29.32
N LEU A 622 -27.31 3.05 28.12
CA LEU A 622 -28.45 3.87 27.68
C LEU A 622 -29.83 3.31 28.07
N GLY A 623 -29.85 2.30 28.95
CA GLY A 623 -31.05 1.53 29.25
C GLY A 623 -31.37 0.50 28.17
N GLY A 624 -31.86 -0.65 28.61
CA GLY A 624 -32.16 -1.79 27.74
C GLY A 624 -32.12 -3.12 28.49
N SER A 625 -32.35 -4.20 27.76
CA SER A 625 -32.33 -5.57 28.28
C SER A 625 -31.55 -6.53 27.36
N LEU A 626 -30.74 -5.99 26.46
CA LEU A 626 -29.92 -6.81 25.57
C LEU A 626 -28.85 -7.53 26.39
N THR A 627 -28.55 -8.75 25.98
CA THR A 627 -27.71 -9.65 26.77
C THR A 627 -26.23 -9.33 26.60
N ASP A 628 -25.43 -9.81 27.55
CA ASP A 628 -23.98 -9.71 27.46
C ASP A 628 -23.40 -10.76 26.51
N LEU A 629 -24.06 -11.91 26.37
CA LEU A 629 -23.74 -12.94 25.39
C LEU A 629 -25.04 -13.49 24.76
N THR A 630 -25.20 -13.31 23.46
CA THR A 630 -26.24 -13.97 22.66
C THR A 630 -25.58 -14.95 21.69
N ILE A 631 -26.01 -16.20 21.69
CA ILE A 631 -25.69 -17.17 20.62
C ILE A 631 -26.99 -17.84 20.15
N THR A 632 -27.38 -17.61 18.90
CA THR A 632 -28.74 -17.96 18.42
C THR A 632 -28.73 -18.65 17.06
N SER A 633 -29.89 -19.22 16.70
CA SER A 633 -30.16 -19.83 15.38
C SER A 633 -29.22 -20.99 15.02
N LEU A 634 -28.82 -21.77 16.03
CA LEU A 634 -27.80 -22.82 15.87
C LEU A 634 -28.20 -23.93 14.88
N ALA A 635 -29.48 -24.25 14.79
CA ALA A 635 -29.97 -25.28 13.89
C ALA A 635 -29.80 -24.92 12.40
N THR A 636 -29.77 -23.63 12.07
CA THR A 636 -29.74 -23.13 10.69
C THR A 636 -28.46 -23.51 9.94
N ARG A 637 -27.32 -23.62 10.64
CA ARG A 637 -26.01 -23.98 10.06
C ARG A 637 -25.35 -25.19 10.70
N ALA A 638 -26.11 -25.96 11.45
CA ALA A 638 -25.58 -27.00 12.31
C ALA A 638 -24.45 -26.49 13.23
N GLY A 639 -24.71 -25.38 13.91
CA GLY A 639 -23.74 -24.67 14.72
C GLY A 639 -23.03 -25.55 15.74
N ARG A 640 -21.70 -25.40 15.81
CA ARG A 640 -20.84 -26.04 16.81
C ARG A 640 -20.25 -24.98 17.71
N VAL A 641 -20.77 -24.91 18.94
CA VAL A 641 -20.43 -23.83 19.88
C VAL A 641 -19.67 -24.35 21.08
N SER A 642 -18.71 -23.57 21.58
CA SER A 642 -18.11 -23.76 22.90
C SER A 642 -17.97 -22.44 23.65
N VAL A 643 -18.40 -22.39 24.91
CA VAL A 643 -18.26 -21.24 25.80
C VAL A 643 -17.57 -21.70 27.08
N ASP A 644 -16.44 -21.10 27.43
CA ASP A 644 -15.65 -21.49 28.60
C ASP A 644 -14.80 -20.33 29.14
N GLU A 645 -14.45 -20.37 30.43
CA GLU A 645 -13.60 -19.36 31.08
C GLU A 645 -14.08 -17.90 30.94
N CYS A 646 -15.39 -17.68 30.79
CA CYS A 646 -15.97 -16.34 30.66
C CYS A 646 -16.35 -15.73 32.02
N ASP A 647 -16.22 -14.42 32.18
CA ASP A 647 -16.76 -13.62 33.29
C ASP A 647 -17.79 -12.61 32.77
N ILE A 648 -19.07 -12.97 32.85
CA ILE A 648 -20.19 -12.28 32.22
C ILE A 648 -21.00 -11.55 33.30
N GLY A 649 -21.04 -10.22 33.20
CA GLY A 649 -21.76 -9.36 34.14
C GLY A 649 -23.28 -9.41 34.02
N GLY A 650 -23.79 -9.60 32.81
CA GLY A 650 -25.23 -9.58 32.49
C GLY A 650 -25.80 -10.94 32.10
N ASN A 651 -26.85 -10.90 31.29
CA ASN A 651 -27.61 -12.08 30.87
C ASN A 651 -26.94 -12.82 29.70
N VAL A 652 -27.22 -14.11 29.56
CA VAL A 652 -26.78 -14.98 28.48
C VAL A 652 -28.00 -15.62 27.81
N VAL A 653 -28.02 -15.67 26.48
CA VAL A 653 -29.01 -16.41 25.68
C VAL A 653 -28.31 -17.43 24.79
N LEU A 654 -28.77 -18.67 24.87
CA LEU A 654 -28.36 -19.78 24.00
C LEU A 654 -29.60 -20.36 23.31
N ASN A 655 -29.70 -20.22 22.00
CA ASN A 655 -30.87 -20.65 21.24
C ASN A 655 -30.51 -21.60 20.09
N GLY A 656 -31.09 -22.79 20.12
CA GLY A 656 -31.11 -23.73 19.01
C GLY A 656 -32.46 -24.43 18.96
N ASP A 657 -32.98 -24.64 17.76
CA ASP A 657 -34.27 -25.29 17.56
C ASP A 657 -34.20 -26.27 16.40
N SER A 658 -34.03 -27.55 16.72
CA SER A 658 -33.95 -28.61 15.72
C SER A 658 -35.30 -28.89 15.04
N THR A 659 -36.41 -28.46 15.66
CA THR A 659 -37.76 -28.65 15.11
C THR A 659 -38.07 -27.71 13.95
N ALA A 660 -37.31 -26.63 13.83
CA ALA A 660 -37.38 -25.71 12.70
C ALA A 660 -36.70 -26.25 11.42
N ILE A 661 -35.96 -27.37 11.50
CA ILE A 661 -35.30 -27.98 10.33
C ILE A 661 -36.36 -28.68 9.46
N ALA A 662 -36.47 -28.24 8.21
CA ALA A 662 -37.45 -28.77 7.26
C ALA A 662 -37.21 -30.26 6.93
N ALA A 663 -38.29 -30.99 6.64
CA ALA A 663 -38.19 -32.34 6.07
C ALA A 663 -37.63 -32.30 4.64
N TRP A 664 -36.94 -33.37 4.25
CA TRP A 664 -36.50 -33.58 2.88
C TRP A 664 -37.71 -33.68 1.93
N ALA A 665 -37.55 -33.20 0.70
CA ALA A 665 -38.53 -33.24 -0.37
C ALA A 665 -37.88 -33.66 -1.70
N GLY A 666 -38.62 -34.44 -2.49
CA GLY A 666 -38.17 -34.93 -3.79
C GLY A 666 -38.24 -33.88 -4.90
N ASP A 667 -37.47 -34.08 -5.97
CA ASP A 667 -37.36 -33.22 -7.15
C ASP A 667 -37.07 -31.75 -6.83
N ARG A 668 -36.41 -31.49 -5.70
CA ARG A 668 -36.19 -30.16 -5.15
C ARG A 668 -34.75 -29.74 -5.39
N LEU A 669 -34.58 -28.48 -5.80
CA LEU A 669 -33.27 -27.85 -5.76
C LEU A 669 -32.89 -27.57 -4.31
N TYR A 670 -31.80 -28.18 -3.86
CA TYR A 670 -31.18 -27.87 -2.59
C TYR A 670 -29.90 -27.10 -2.82
N LYS A 671 -29.82 -25.93 -2.20
CA LYS A 671 -28.60 -25.14 -2.13
C LYS A 671 -27.58 -25.82 -1.22
N ARG A 672 -26.29 -25.58 -1.44
CA ARG A 672 -25.24 -26.00 -0.50
C ARG A 672 -25.56 -25.46 0.90
N ASN A 673 -25.09 -26.13 1.94
CA ASN A 673 -25.36 -25.83 3.35
C ASN A 673 -26.83 -25.93 3.78
N ALA A 674 -27.80 -26.24 2.90
CA ALA A 674 -29.16 -26.54 3.31
C ALA A 674 -29.19 -27.76 4.26
N ILE A 675 -30.04 -27.70 5.29
CA ILE A 675 -30.17 -28.77 6.28
C ILE A 675 -31.60 -29.33 6.21
N VAL A 676 -31.70 -30.66 6.22
CA VAL A 676 -32.99 -31.37 6.18
C VAL A 676 -33.06 -32.49 7.19
N THR A 677 -34.28 -32.90 7.52
CA THR A 677 -34.56 -34.16 8.20
C THR A 677 -35.03 -35.24 7.22
N ASN A 678 -34.53 -36.47 7.36
CA ASN A 678 -35.08 -37.65 6.67
C ASN A 678 -35.02 -38.88 7.59
N GLY A 679 -36.17 -39.53 7.82
CA GLY A 679 -36.26 -40.70 8.70
C GLY A 679 -35.75 -40.45 10.13
N GLY A 680 -35.93 -39.24 10.66
CA GLY A 680 -35.44 -38.83 12.00
C GLY A 680 -33.95 -38.47 12.06
N ASN A 681 -33.21 -38.61 10.95
CA ASN A 681 -31.81 -38.21 10.83
C ASN A 681 -31.68 -36.80 10.24
N PHE A 682 -30.57 -36.13 10.52
CA PHE A 682 -30.25 -34.80 10.01
C PHE A 682 -29.15 -34.89 8.95
N TYR A 683 -29.29 -34.10 7.89
CA TYR A 683 -28.31 -34.06 6.80
C TYR A 683 -28.06 -32.63 6.36
N ARG A 684 -26.81 -32.32 6.00
CA ARG A 684 -26.42 -31.03 5.40
C ARG A 684 -25.97 -31.23 3.96
N ALA A 685 -26.42 -30.39 3.05
CA ALA A 685 -25.99 -30.43 1.67
C ALA A 685 -24.54 -29.94 1.55
N THR A 686 -23.61 -30.77 1.08
CA THR A 686 -22.20 -30.39 0.86
C THR A 686 -22.00 -29.70 -0.49
N ALA A 687 -22.91 -29.94 -1.44
CA ALA A 687 -22.94 -29.35 -2.75
C ALA A 687 -24.40 -29.06 -3.13
N GLU A 688 -24.61 -28.00 -3.90
CA GLU A 688 -25.92 -27.72 -4.47
C GLU A 688 -26.25 -28.70 -5.59
N GLY A 689 -27.52 -29.08 -5.68
CA GLY A 689 -28.05 -29.94 -6.73
C GLY A 689 -29.53 -30.24 -6.56
N LYS A 690 -30.07 -31.04 -7.48
CA LYS A 690 -31.45 -31.49 -7.46
C LYS A 690 -31.55 -32.86 -6.79
N SER A 691 -32.46 -33.01 -5.84
CA SER A 691 -32.76 -34.28 -5.18
C SER A 691 -33.52 -35.23 -6.10
N ALA A 692 -33.39 -36.53 -5.85
CA ALA A 692 -34.20 -37.56 -6.49
C ALA A 692 -35.69 -37.36 -6.16
N SER A 693 -36.57 -38.00 -6.94
CA SER A 693 -38.03 -37.89 -6.73
C SER A 693 -38.52 -38.59 -5.45
N SER A 694 -37.77 -39.53 -4.89
CA SER A 694 -38.11 -40.27 -3.67
C SER A 694 -36.87 -40.82 -2.93
N GLY A 695 -37.07 -41.31 -1.70
CA GLY A 695 -36.04 -41.96 -0.87
C GLY A 695 -35.25 -41.00 0.03
N GLY A 696 -34.70 -39.94 -0.55
CA GLY A 696 -33.87 -38.95 0.15
C GLY A 696 -32.57 -39.52 0.73
N PRO A 697 -31.77 -38.71 1.45
CA PRO A 697 -30.51 -39.19 2.04
C PRO A 697 -30.78 -40.20 3.17
N THR A 698 -30.05 -41.31 3.17
CA THR A 698 -30.12 -42.36 4.20
C THR A 698 -28.71 -42.79 4.63
N GLY A 699 -28.59 -43.34 5.84
CA GLY A 699 -27.33 -43.82 6.40
C GLY A 699 -26.48 -42.73 7.06
N THR A 700 -25.25 -43.09 7.43
CA THR A 700 -24.32 -42.25 8.22
C THR A 700 -23.07 -41.83 7.44
N ALA A 701 -23.08 -42.01 6.11
CA ALA A 701 -21.94 -41.64 5.28
C ALA A 701 -21.73 -40.12 5.26
N LEU A 702 -20.46 -39.72 5.13
CA LEU A 702 -20.07 -38.30 4.99
C LEU A 702 -20.36 -37.75 3.59
N SER A 703 -20.78 -38.60 2.65
CA SER A 703 -21.23 -38.20 1.32
C SER A 703 -22.26 -39.19 0.79
N VAL A 704 -23.53 -38.86 0.94
CA VAL A 704 -24.69 -39.59 0.39
C VAL A 704 -25.12 -38.86 -0.87
N THR A 705 -25.08 -39.56 -2.02
CA THR A 705 -25.54 -39.00 -3.29
C THR A 705 -27.05 -39.18 -3.40
N ASP A 706 -27.76 -38.10 -3.67
CA ASP A 706 -29.20 -38.05 -3.89
C ASP A 706 -29.43 -37.44 -5.28
N ASP A 707 -29.56 -38.32 -6.27
CA ASP A 707 -29.40 -37.99 -7.68
C ASP A 707 -30.74 -37.71 -8.37
N GLY A 708 -31.07 -36.42 -8.49
CA GLY A 708 -32.21 -35.92 -9.26
C GLY A 708 -31.87 -35.51 -10.69
N THR A 709 -30.68 -35.81 -11.22
CA THR A 709 -30.23 -35.24 -12.50
C THR A 709 -31.12 -35.60 -13.70
N ALA A 710 -31.80 -36.74 -13.66
CA ALA A 710 -32.74 -37.16 -14.70
C ALA A 710 -33.93 -36.19 -14.89
N SER A 711 -34.23 -35.37 -13.89
CA SER A 711 -35.31 -34.38 -13.93
C SER A 711 -34.84 -32.98 -14.37
N ILE A 712 -33.55 -32.81 -14.66
CA ILE A 712 -32.98 -31.54 -15.14
C ILE A 712 -33.14 -31.45 -16.66
N SER A 713 -33.88 -30.44 -17.12
CA SER A 713 -34.07 -30.18 -18.55
C SER A 713 -32.77 -29.69 -19.22
N ALA A 714 -32.60 -30.01 -20.50
CA ALA A 714 -31.51 -29.47 -21.31
C ALA A 714 -31.65 -27.96 -21.52
N TRP A 715 -30.52 -27.27 -21.67
CA TRP A 715 -30.48 -25.87 -22.09
C TRP A 715 -31.11 -25.69 -23.47
N ALA A 716 -31.85 -24.59 -23.64
CA ALA A 716 -32.46 -24.15 -24.88
C ALA A 716 -32.02 -22.72 -25.25
N ALA A 717 -31.84 -22.49 -26.55
CA ALA A 717 -31.45 -21.20 -27.12
C ALA A 717 -32.57 -20.16 -27.06
N SER A 718 -32.21 -18.87 -26.97
CA SER A 718 -33.15 -17.73 -26.98
C SER A 718 -34.31 -17.89 -26.00
N THR A 719 -34.07 -18.55 -24.87
CA THR A 719 -35.11 -18.96 -23.91
C THR A 719 -35.01 -18.10 -22.65
N PRO A 720 -36.13 -17.53 -22.16
CA PRO A 720 -36.16 -16.85 -20.87
C PRO A 720 -35.96 -17.84 -19.71
N TYR A 721 -35.05 -17.50 -18.80
CA TYR A 721 -34.80 -18.22 -17.56
C TYR A 721 -34.95 -17.28 -16.37
N VAL A 722 -35.38 -17.85 -15.24
CA VAL A 722 -35.44 -17.14 -13.95
C VAL A 722 -34.28 -17.57 -13.07
N VAL A 723 -34.02 -16.82 -12.00
CA VAL A 723 -33.03 -17.23 -10.98
C VAL A 723 -33.42 -18.61 -10.43
N ASP A 724 -32.41 -19.45 -10.19
CA ASP A 724 -32.52 -20.84 -9.73
C ASP A 724 -33.02 -21.87 -10.75
N ASP A 725 -33.27 -21.47 -11.99
CA ASP A 725 -33.41 -22.44 -13.08
C ASP A 725 -32.12 -23.28 -13.22
N VAL A 726 -32.26 -24.60 -13.25
CA VAL A 726 -31.15 -25.53 -13.47
C VAL A 726 -31.27 -26.17 -14.84
N ARG A 727 -30.19 -26.17 -15.62
CA ARG A 727 -30.16 -26.77 -16.96
C ARG A 727 -28.89 -27.59 -17.19
N SER A 728 -29.00 -28.62 -18.03
CA SER A 728 -27.84 -29.37 -18.51
C SER A 728 -27.36 -28.85 -19.86
N ASN A 729 -26.05 -28.70 -20.05
CA ASN A 729 -25.44 -28.39 -21.33
C ASN A 729 -24.14 -29.21 -21.49
N GLY A 730 -24.00 -29.95 -22.60
CA GLY A 730 -22.80 -30.74 -22.86
C GLY A 730 -22.44 -31.79 -21.79
N GLY A 731 -23.43 -32.31 -21.05
CA GLY A 731 -23.23 -33.25 -19.94
C GLY A 731 -22.85 -32.61 -18.60
N ALA A 732 -22.69 -31.29 -18.54
CA ALA A 732 -22.52 -30.53 -17.30
C ALA A 732 -23.85 -29.87 -16.88
N TYR A 733 -23.92 -29.44 -15.62
CA TYR A 733 -25.12 -28.83 -15.03
C TYR A 733 -24.83 -27.41 -14.57
N PHE A 734 -25.79 -26.51 -14.80
CA PHE A 734 -25.65 -25.10 -14.51
C PHE A 734 -26.89 -24.57 -13.82
N ILE A 735 -26.71 -23.57 -12.96
CA ILE A 735 -27.78 -22.83 -12.32
C ILE A 735 -27.76 -21.37 -12.75
N CYS A 736 -28.94 -20.83 -13.06
CA CYS A 736 -29.14 -19.44 -13.42
C CYS A 736 -29.05 -18.55 -12.17
N MET A 737 -28.07 -17.65 -12.13
CA MET A 737 -27.85 -16.70 -11.04
C MET A 737 -28.43 -15.33 -11.33
N THR A 738 -28.62 -14.99 -12.61
CA THR A 738 -29.26 -13.75 -13.04
C THR A 738 -30.23 -14.08 -14.15
N ALA A 739 -31.50 -13.79 -13.91
CA ALA A 739 -32.58 -14.01 -14.86
C ALA A 739 -32.31 -13.25 -16.17
N GLY A 740 -32.69 -13.87 -17.29
CA GLY A 740 -32.45 -13.33 -18.61
C GLY A 740 -32.82 -14.31 -19.71
N THR A 741 -32.55 -13.93 -20.95
CA THR A 741 -32.75 -14.77 -22.13
C THR A 741 -31.40 -15.33 -22.56
N SER A 742 -31.31 -16.66 -22.74
CA SER A 742 -30.09 -17.30 -23.21
C SER A 742 -29.67 -16.84 -24.60
N ALA A 743 -28.41 -17.06 -24.95
CA ALA A 743 -27.89 -16.78 -26.28
C ALA A 743 -28.58 -17.65 -27.35
N ALA A 744 -28.44 -17.22 -28.61
CA ALA A 744 -28.96 -17.97 -29.75
C ALA A 744 -28.22 -19.32 -29.98
N SER A 745 -27.03 -19.51 -29.39
CA SER A 745 -26.25 -20.76 -29.49
C SER A 745 -25.15 -20.81 -28.40
N GLY A 746 -24.49 -21.96 -28.22
CA GLY A 746 -23.32 -22.13 -27.34
C GLY A 746 -23.64 -22.55 -25.90
N GLY A 747 -24.63 -21.91 -25.27
CA GLY A 747 -25.05 -22.18 -23.89
C GLY A 747 -23.93 -21.98 -22.85
N PRO A 748 -24.22 -22.16 -21.54
CA PRO A 748 -23.21 -22.04 -20.51
C PRO A 748 -22.21 -23.20 -20.58
N VAL A 749 -20.91 -22.89 -20.49
CA VAL A 749 -19.80 -23.85 -20.49
C VAL A 749 -18.66 -23.37 -19.59
N GLY A 750 -17.82 -24.28 -19.11
CA GLY A 750 -16.65 -23.97 -18.29
C GLY A 750 -16.90 -24.00 -16.79
N ALA A 751 -15.90 -23.52 -16.03
CA ALA A 751 -15.87 -23.60 -14.56
C ALA A 751 -16.00 -22.25 -13.85
N ASP A 752 -16.11 -21.15 -14.62
CA ASP A 752 -16.25 -19.81 -14.06
C ASP A 752 -17.54 -19.69 -13.24
N GLN A 753 -17.47 -18.94 -12.14
CA GLN A 753 -18.63 -18.75 -11.27
C GLN A 753 -19.68 -17.81 -11.88
N ARG A 754 -19.34 -17.10 -12.97
CA ARG A 754 -20.25 -16.23 -13.72
C ARG A 754 -20.01 -16.38 -15.22
N ILE A 755 -20.85 -17.18 -15.86
CA ILE A 755 -20.83 -17.46 -17.28
C ILE A 755 -21.95 -16.67 -17.94
N ALA A 756 -21.62 -15.68 -18.74
CA ALA A 756 -22.59 -14.92 -19.52
C ALA A 756 -23.12 -15.77 -20.69
N ASP A 757 -24.45 -15.81 -20.83
CA ASP A 757 -25.17 -16.52 -21.89
C ASP A 757 -26.39 -15.69 -22.30
N GLY A 758 -26.24 -14.88 -23.36
CA GLY A 758 -27.22 -13.87 -23.73
C GLY A 758 -27.30 -12.80 -22.64
N THR A 759 -28.48 -12.61 -22.04
CA THR A 759 -28.67 -11.75 -20.85
C THR A 759 -28.74 -12.54 -19.55
N ALA A 760 -28.73 -13.87 -19.60
CA ALA A 760 -28.67 -14.74 -18.42
C ALA A 760 -27.22 -14.91 -17.94
N ILE A 761 -27.04 -15.12 -16.65
CA ILE A 761 -25.73 -15.46 -16.04
C ILE A 761 -25.86 -16.79 -15.31
N TRP A 762 -24.97 -17.72 -15.62
CA TRP A 762 -24.96 -19.08 -15.08
C TRP A 762 -23.72 -19.34 -14.22
N ARG A 763 -23.79 -20.37 -13.38
CA ARG A 763 -22.61 -21.01 -12.79
C ARG A 763 -22.73 -22.54 -12.81
N PRO A 764 -21.61 -23.27 -12.82
CA PRO A 764 -21.63 -24.73 -12.75
C PRO A 764 -22.11 -25.24 -11.38
N ILE A 765 -22.78 -26.40 -11.39
CA ILE A 765 -23.21 -27.15 -10.21
C ILE A 765 -22.93 -28.65 -10.39
N ASN A 766 -23.05 -29.44 -9.31
CA ASN A 766 -22.81 -30.90 -9.37
C ASN A 766 -23.93 -31.70 -10.06
N GLY A 767 -25.09 -31.07 -10.32
CA GLY A 767 -26.28 -31.74 -10.83
C GLY A 767 -27.06 -32.44 -9.71
N ALA A 768 -26.49 -33.53 -9.17
CA ALA A 768 -27.03 -34.23 -8.01
C ALA A 768 -26.67 -33.49 -6.71
N VAL A 769 -27.60 -33.44 -5.75
CA VAL A 769 -27.27 -32.95 -4.39
C VAL A 769 -26.47 -34.04 -3.65
N ARG A 770 -25.51 -33.61 -2.85
CA ARG A 770 -24.74 -34.49 -1.96
C ARG A 770 -24.97 -34.08 -0.53
N TRP A 771 -25.16 -35.07 0.33
CA TRP A 771 -25.49 -34.89 1.73
C TRP A 771 -24.40 -35.45 2.63
N GLU A 772 -24.08 -34.76 3.70
CA GLU A 772 -23.35 -35.32 4.83
C GLU A 772 -24.32 -35.59 5.98
N TYR A 773 -24.15 -36.74 6.64
CA TYR A 773 -24.88 -37.07 7.85
C TYR A 773 -24.42 -36.20 9.03
N LEU A 774 -25.38 -35.62 9.76
CA LEU A 774 -25.15 -34.89 10.99
C LEU A 774 -25.57 -35.74 12.19
N LEU A 775 -24.59 -36.13 13.02
CA LEU A 775 -24.86 -36.87 14.27
C LEU A 775 -25.80 -36.10 15.21
N VAL A 776 -25.69 -34.78 15.21
CA VAL A 776 -26.58 -33.87 15.95
C VAL A 776 -26.89 -32.66 15.08
N PRO A 777 -28.12 -32.10 15.16
CA PRO A 777 -28.52 -30.94 14.38
C PRO A 777 -27.65 -29.74 14.71
N TYR A 778 -27.28 -29.54 15.98
CA TYR A 778 -26.29 -28.55 16.44
C TYR A 778 -25.70 -29.03 17.78
N SER A 779 -24.71 -28.32 18.33
CA SER A 779 -24.18 -28.65 19.66
C SER A 779 -23.59 -27.45 20.38
N ILE A 780 -23.76 -27.41 21.70
CA ILE A 780 -23.16 -26.42 22.58
C ILE A 780 -22.28 -27.14 23.60
N ARG A 781 -21.01 -26.77 23.74
CA ARG A 781 -20.14 -27.20 24.84
C ARG A 781 -20.06 -26.08 25.87
N TRP A 782 -20.50 -26.35 27.09
CA TRP A 782 -20.46 -25.38 28.19
C TRP A 782 -19.41 -25.79 29.21
N GLY A 783 -18.40 -24.95 29.40
CA GLY A 783 -17.35 -25.16 30.40
C GLY A 783 -17.78 -24.76 31.81
N LYS A 784 -17.23 -25.43 32.82
CA LYS A 784 -17.55 -25.19 34.25
C LYS A 784 -16.97 -23.89 34.82
N ASN A 785 -16.01 -23.30 34.11
CA ASN A 785 -15.29 -22.10 34.56
C ASN A 785 -16.00 -20.79 34.19
N ASN A 786 -17.15 -20.87 33.51
CA ASN A 786 -17.97 -19.69 33.23
C ASN A 786 -18.53 -19.11 34.53
N ARG A 787 -18.57 -17.79 34.63
CA ARG A 787 -19.16 -17.01 35.72
C ARG A 787 -20.19 -16.06 35.12
N VAL A 788 -21.47 -16.24 35.45
CA VAL A 788 -22.56 -15.41 34.94
C VAL A 788 -23.30 -14.80 36.12
N ARG A 789 -23.27 -13.47 36.23
CA ARG A 789 -24.00 -12.75 37.30
C ARG A 789 -25.48 -12.55 36.96
N GLY A 790 -25.84 -12.51 35.68
CA GLY A 790 -27.23 -12.44 35.21
C GLY A 790 -27.92 -13.80 35.09
N THR A 791 -28.90 -13.88 34.19
CA THR A 791 -29.62 -15.12 33.89
C THR A 791 -29.01 -15.84 32.69
N VAL A 792 -29.07 -17.17 32.68
CA VAL A 792 -28.78 -17.98 31.49
C VAL A 792 -30.09 -18.53 30.96
N THR A 793 -30.46 -18.15 29.74
CA THR A 793 -31.69 -18.55 29.09
C THR A 793 -31.39 -19.50 27.94
N ILE A 794 -31.87 -20.74 28.06
CA ILE A 794 -31.78 -21.78 27.02
C ILE A 794 -33.09 -21.75 26.22
N GLN A 795 -33.05 -21.69 24.90
CA GLN A 795 -34.25 -21.57 24.06
C GLN A 795 -34.33 -22.70 23.02
N GLY A 796 -35.54 -22.89 22.49
CA GLY A 796 -35.85 -23.97 21.55
C GLY A 796 -35.73 -25.34 22.22
N ASP A 797 -34.94 -26.23 21.63
CA ASP A 797 -34.62 -27.53 22.19
C ASP A 797 -33.13 -27.70 22.52
N ALA A 798 -32.41 -26.56 22.69
CA ALA A 798 -30.97 -26.52 22.92
C ALA A 798 -30.49 -27.33 24.11
N GLN A 799 -31.34 -27.48 25.15
CA GLN A 799 -31.06 -28.33 26.31
C GLN A 799 -30.67 -29.77 25.92
N LYS A 800 -31.23 -30.32 24.82
CA LYS A 800 -30.93 -31.68 24.34
C LYS A 800 -29.52 -31.82 23.77
N PHE A 801 -28.91 -30.70 23.35
CA PHE A 801 -27.65 -30.68 22.60
C PHE A 801 -26.54 -29.93 23.33
N ILE A 802 -26.75 -29.58 24.60
CA ILE A 802 -25.71 -29.05 25.48
C ILE A 802 -24.89 -30.22 26.05
N LYS A 803 -23.57 -30.13 25.89
CA LYS A 803 -22.56 -30.98 26.51
C LYS A 803 -21.89 -30.17 27.61
N ALA A 804 -22.16 -30.53 28.86
CA ALA A 804 -21.66 -29.85 30.05
C ALA A 804 -21.02 -30.87 31.01
N GLU A 805 -20.81 -30.45 32.27
CA GLU A 805 -20.26 -31.30 33.33
C GLU A 805 -21.15 -32.52 33.59
N LYS A 806 -20.53 -33.63 33.98
CA LYS A 806 -21.20 -34.90 34.25
C LYS A 806 -20.85 -35.39 35.65
N GLN A 807 -21.87 -35.74 36.41
CA GLN A 807 -21.73 -36.43 37.68
C GLN A 807 -22.45 -37.78 37.61
N SER A 808 -21.70 -38.86 37.82
CA SER A 808 -22.25 -40.21 37.86
C SER A 808 -22.47 -40.66 39.31
N ALA A 809 -23.59 -41.34 39.54
CA ALA A 809 -23.95 -41.96 40.81
C ALA A 809 -24.36 -43.41 40.56
N HIS A 810 -23.70 -44.33 41.26
CA HIS A 810 -24.13 -45.72 41.34
C HIS A 810 -25.18 -45.84 42.44
N ILE A 811 -26.43 -46.11 42.06
CA ILE A 811 -27.57 -46.20 43.00
C ILE A 811 -27.69 -47.64 43.53
N GLY A 812 -27.28 -48.63 42.74
CA GLY A 812 -27.32 -50.04 43.11
C GLY A 812 -28.67 -50.69 42.88
N ASP A 813 -28.93 -51.78 43.59
CA ASP A 813 -30.13 -52.57 43.42
C ASP A 813 -31.29 -51.99 44.26
N LEU A 814 -32.46 -51.81 43.65
CA LEU A 814 -33.63 -51.24 44.32
C LEU A 814 -34.74 -52.29 44.47
N SER A 815 -35.14 -52.53 45.72
CA SER A 815 -36.14 -53.55 46.10
C SER A 815 -37.53 -53.34 45.49
N ALA A 816 -38.29 -54.44 45.39
CA ALA A 816 -39.63 -54.58 44.81
C ALA A 816 -40.66 -53.49 45.21
N THR A 817 -40.62 -52.98 46.44
CA THR A 817 -41.64 -52.06 46.97
C THR A 817 -41.03 -50.84 47.65
N GLY A 818 -41.45 -49.62 47.26
CA GLY A 818 -41.10 -48.37 47.96
C GLY A 818 -40.77 -47.20 47.05
N THR A 819 -40.58 -46.02 47.66
CA THR A 819 -39.96 -44.85 47.01
C THR A 819 -38.54 -44.69 47.56
N VAL A 820 -37.55 -44.68 46.68
CA VAL A 820 -36.15 -44.47 47.05
C VAL A 820 -35.68 -43.14 46.49
N ILE A 821 -35.08 -42.30 47.34
CA ILE A 821 -34.50 -41.01 46.96
C ILE A 821 -32.98 -41.12 47.13
N TYR A 822 -32.25 -40.91 46.04
CA TYR A 822 -30.79 -40.94 46.03
C TYR A 822 -30.23 -39.59 45.58
N PRO A 823 -29.55 -38.83 46.47
CA PRO A 823 -28.91 -37.58 46.09
C PRO A 823 -27.71 -37.83 45.18
N ILE A 824 -27.63 -37.11 44.07
CA ILE A 824 -26.50 -37.18 43.13
C ILE A 824 -25.51 -36.07 43.41
N VAL A 825 -26.00 -34.83 43.49
CA VAL A 825 -25.19 -33.63 43.65
C VAL A 825 -25.92 -32.62 44.53
N THR A 826 -25.17 -31.99 45.43
CA THR A 826 -25.56 -30.76 46.08
C THR A 826 -24.92 -29.62 45.30
N ALA A 827 -25.71 -28.68 44.83
CA ALA A 827 -25.22 -27.59 44.01
C ALA A 827 -24.39 -26.62 44.86
N ASP A 828 -23.12 -26.43 44.50
CA ASP A 828 -22.27 -25.39 45.11
C ASP A 828 -22.40 -24.04 44.39
N ARG A 829 -22.88 -24.08 43.14
CA ARG A 829 -23.07 -22.94 42.26
C ARG A 829 -24.46 -22.95 41.66
N ARG A 830 -24.86 -21.80 41.11
CA ARG A 830 -26.04 -21.74 40.27
C ARG A 830 -25.80 -22.56 39.01
N GLY A 831 -26.84 -23.21 38.52
CA GLY A 831 -26.74 -23.97 37.29
C GLY A 831 -28.08 -24.42 36.74
N ALA A 832 -28.02 -25.23 35.68
CA ALA A 832 -29.18 -25.85 35.08
C ALA A 832 -28.90 -27.30 34.68
N VAL A 833 -29.86 -28.18 34.89
CA VAL A 833 -29.79 -29.56 34.38
C VAL A 833 -29.99 -29.56 32.88
N THR A 834 -29.11 -30.27 32.16
CA THR A 834 -29.18 -30.39 30.69
C THR A 834 -29.62 -31.79 30.25
N ALA A 835 -29.18 -32.83 30.94
CA ALA A 835 -29.60 -34.20 30.65
C ALA A 835 -29.43 -35.11 31.88
N VAL A 836 -30.12 -36.24 31.86
CA VAL A 836 -29.85 -37.36 32.76
C VAL A 836 -29.88 -38.65 31.94
N THR A 837 -28.91 -39.53 32.18
CA THR A 837 -28.84 -40.87 31.60
C THR A 837 -29.03 -41.90 32.70
N TYR A 838 -29.96 -42.83 32.51
CA TYR A 838 -30.17 -43.95 33.42
C TYR A 838 -29.66 -45.22 32.75
N THR A 839 -28.91 -46.03 33.50
CA THR A 839 -28.43 -47.33 33.06
C THR A 839 -28.84 -48.39 34.08
N VAL A 840 -29.38 -49.51 33.62
CA VAL A 840 -29.76 -50.65 34.45
C VAL A 840 -29.27 -51.95 33.80
N ASN A 841 -28.95 -52.94 34.63
CA ASN A 841 -28.40 -54.24 34.21
C ASN A 841 -29.42 -55.38 34.27
N ALA A 842 -30.71 -55.09 34.43
CA ALA A 842 -31.71 -56.14 34.61
C ALA A 842 -31.95 -56.94 33.31
N ASP A 843 -32.37 -58.20 33.44
CA ASP A 843 -32.56 -59.16 32.34
C ASP A 843 -34.03 -59.61 32.16
N ALA A 844 -34.98 -58.97 32.86
CA ALA A 844 -36.39 -59.38 32.89
C ALA A 844 -37.31 -58.39 32.13
N PRO A 845 -38.43 -58.82 31.52
CA PRO A 845 -39.37 -57.92 30.84
C PRO A 845 -40.22 -57.14 31.86
N ALA A 846 -40.21 -55.80 31.81
CA ALA A 846 -41.23 -54.98 32.46
C ALA A 846 -42.51 -54.90 31.61
N ASP A 847 -43.66 -54.83 32.27
CA ASP A 847 -44.98 -54.64 31.69
C ASP A 847 -45.73 -53.46 32.35
N ALA A 848 -46.97 -53.26 31.94
CA ALA A 848 -47.83 -52.18 32.45
C ALA A 848 -48.11 -52.26 33.97
N SER A 849 -47.81 -53.39 34.61
CA SER A 849 -48.13 -53.71 36.00
C SER A 849 -46.92 -53.85 36.94
N ASN A 850 -45.67 -53.76 36.44
CA ASN A 850 -44.45 -53.91 37.25
C ASN A 850 -43.29 -52.94 36.89
N TYR A 851 -43.55 -51.92 36.07
CA TYR A 851 -42.57 -50.90 35.69
C TYR A 851 -42.12 -49.98 36.85
N ARG A 852 -40.98 -49.32 36.65
CA ARG A 852 -40.45 -48.30 37.55
C ARG A 852 -40.48 -46.94 36.89
N THR A 853 -40.91 -45.94 37.64
CA THR A 853 -40.80 -44.54 37.25
C THR A 853 -39.55 -43.97 37.93
N LEU A 854 -38.69 -43.37 37.11
CA LEU A 854 -37.46 -42.70 37.54
C LEU A 854 -37.65 -41.20 37.34
N LEU A 855 -37.59 -40.46 38.43
CA LEU A 855 -37.81 -39.02 38.49
C LEU A 855 -36.49 -38.35 38.85
N LEU A 856 -36.00 -37.48 37.98
CA LEU A 856 -34.99 -36.51 38.41
C LEU A 856 -35.72 -35.37 39.14
N ARG A 857 -35.31 -35.11 40.38
CA ARG A 857 -35.91 -34.08 41.23
C ARG A 857 -34.87 -33.11 41.76
N ARG A 858 -35.26 -31.84 41.85
CA ARG A 858 -34.56 -30.80 42.60
C ARG A 858 -35.26 -30.59 43.93
N TYR A 859 -34.50 -30.61 45.00
CA TYR A 859 -34.95 -30.27 46.35
C TYR A 859 -34.39 -28.90 46.73
N ARG A 860 -35.28 -27.93 46.96
CA ARG A 860 -34.93 -26.60 47.46
C ARG A 860 -35.58 -26.38 48.81
N ALA A 861 -34.77 -26.21 49.86
CA ALA A 861 -35.26 -26.09 51.23
C ALA A 861 -36.31 -27.17 51.60
N GLY A 862 -36.08 -28.41 51.16
CA GLY A 862 -36.99 -29.55 51.39
C GLY A 862 -38.15 -29.70 50.40
N VAL A 863 -38.41 -28.71 49.54
CA VAL A 863 -39.49 -28.77 48.52
C VAL A 863 -38.98 -29.44 47.24
N ALA A 864 -39.62 -30.53 46.83
CA ALA A 864 -39.26 -31.28 45.63
C ALA A 864 -39.95 -30.74 44.38
N THR A 865 -39.21 -30.54 43.30
CA THR A 865 -39.70 -30.25 41.95
C THR A 865 -39.20 -31.31 40.98
N THR A 866 -40.10 -31.94 40.22
CA THR A 866 -39.73 -32.92 39.19
C THR A 866 -39.20 -32.17 37.95
N ILE A 867 -37.98 -32.52 37.53
CA ILE A 867 -37.30 -31.98 36.34
C ILE A 867 -37.57 -32.87 35.13
N ALA A 868 -37.40 -34.18 35.31
CA ALA A 868 -37.50 -35.15 34.24
C ALA A 868 -38.13 -36.44 34.76
N THR A 869 -38.88 -37.12 33.90
CA THR A 869 -39.56 -38.37 34.22
C THR A 869 -39.34 -39.37 33.09
N THR A 870 -38.89 -40.56 33.44
CA THR A 870 -38.89 -41.72 32.54
C THR A 870 -39.45 -42.93 33.26
N ASP A 871 -39.86 -43.92 32.50
CA ASP A 871 -40.33 -45.18 33.05
C ASP A 871 -39.78 -46.36 32.27
N THR A 872 -39.78 -47.53 32.91
CA THR A 872 -39.27 -48.77 32.32
C THR A 872 -40.38 -49.57 31.61
N ARG A 873 -41.53 -48.97 31.25
CA ARG A 873 -42.67 -49.72 30.64
C ARG A 873 -42.34 -50.32 29.28
N SER A 874 -41.32 -49.79 28.60
CA SER A 874 -40.82 -50.31 27.33
C SER A 874 -39.85 -51.50 27.49
N GLY A 875 -39.49 -51.89 28.72
CA GLY A 875 -38.64 -53.05 29.04
C GLY A 875 -37.61 -52.76 30.15
N LEU A 876 -37.19 -53.81 30.88
CA LEU A 876 -36.16 -53.77 31.93
C LEU A 876 -34.86 -54.50 31.53
N THR A 877 -34.74 -55.01 30.29
CA THR A 877 -33.47 -55.54 29.74
C THR A 877 -32.46 -54.41 29.53
N ALA A 878 -31.15 -54.63 29.76
CA ALA A 878 -30.02 -53.71 29.52
C ALA A 878 -30.44 -52.33 28.96
N PHE A 879 -30.94 -51.47 29.83
CA PHE A 879 -31.68 -50.28 29.44
C PHE A 879 -30.81 -49.05 29.64
N ILE A 880 -30.68 -48.26 28.58
CA ILE A 880 -30.03 -46.95 28.60
C ILE A 880 -31.06 -45.93 28.12
N ALA A 881 -31.72 -45.26 29.04
CA ALA A 881 -32.50 -44.07 28.70
C ALA A 881 -31.58 -42.85 28.74
N LEU A 882 -31.22 -42.35 27.56
CA LEU A 882 -30.65 -41.03 27.38
C LEU A 882 -31.78 -40.00 27.44
N SER A 883 -31.64 -39.00 28.31
CA SER A 883 -32.50 -37.79 28.39
C SER A 883 -33.93 -37.99 28.91
N GLY A 884 -34.19 -39.02 29.73
CA GLY A 884 -35.51 -39.45 30.21
C GLY A 884 -36.57 -38.38 30.51
N GLY A 885 -37.13 -37.76 29.47
CA GLY A 885 -38.11 -36.68 29.56
C GLY A 885 -37.62 -35.37 30.18
N VAL A 886 -36.43 -34.83 29.85
CA VAL A 886 -36.15 -33.40 30.11
C VAL A 886 -36.95 -32.54 29.11
N THR A 887 -38.28 -32.51 29.27
CA THR A 887 -39.24 -31.76 28.45
C THR A 887 -39.74 -30.50 29.17
N ALA A 888 -39.17 -30.20 30.34
CA ALA A 888 -39.71 -29.23 31.26
C ALA A 888 -39.29 -27.79 30.91
N ALA A 889 -40.14 -26.82 31.23
CA ALA A 889 -39.89 -25.40 31.02
C ALA A 889 -38.60 -24.96 31.74
N ASN A 890 -37.86 -24.01 31.16
CA ASN A 890 -36.56 -23.53 31.66
C ASN A 890 -36.48 -23.29 33.18
N ALA A 891 -37.55 -22.76 33.78
CA ALA A 891 -37.61 -22.47 35.21
C ALA A 891 -37.43 -23.71 36.12
N THR A 892 -37.76 -24.90 35.62
CA THR A 892 -37.64 -26.16 36.35
C THR A 892 -36.26 -26.79 36.22
N LEU A 893 -35.48 -26.41 35.19
CA LEU A 893 -34.12 -26.91 34.98
C LEU A 893 -33.11 -26.27 35.93
N GLY A 894 -33.39 -25.03 36.37
CA GLY A 894 -32.47 -24.22 37.18
C GLY A 894 -32.36 -24.65 38.64
N PHE A 895 -31.15 -24.56 39.19
CA PHE A 895 -30.82 -24.79 40.59
C PHE A 895 -29.93 -23.67 41.15
N GLU A 896 -30.03 -23.47 42.46
CA GLU A 896 -29.27 -22.48 43.23
C GLU A 896 -28.31 -23.18 44.19
N PRO A 897 -27.28 -22.48 44.72
CA PRO A 897 -26.40 -23.04 45.74
C PRO A 897 -27.20 -23.60 46.93
N GLY A 898 -26.88 -24.84 47.32
CA GLY A 898 -27.56 -25.59 48.39
C GLY A 898 -28.74 -26.47 47.92
N ASP A 899 -29.19 -26.36 46.67
CA ASP A 899 -30.18 -27.29 46.12
C ASP A 899 -29.58 -28.71 46.01
N VAL A 900 -30.40 -29.73 46.26
CA VAL A 900 -30.00 -31.14 46.09
C VAL A 900 -30.71 -31.71 44.86
N LEU A 901 -29.93 -32.19 43.90
CA LEU A 901 -30.44 -32.94 42.74
C LEU A 901 -30.38 -34.43 43.05
N ALA A 902 -31.51 -35.11 42.95
CA ALA A 902 -31.66 -36.49 43.35
C ALA A 902 -32.49 -37.29 42.34
N ILE A 903 -32.21 -38.60 42.23
CA ILE A 903 -33.10 -39.53 41.55
C ILE A 903 -34.10 -40.07 42.57
N THR A 904 -35.38 -39.97 42.25
CA THR A 904 -36.44 -40.68 42.96
C THR A 904 -36.94 -41.82 42.09
N SER A 905 -36.82 -43.05 42.58
CA SER A 905 -37.43 -44.24 41.98
C SER A 905 -38.73 -44.55 42.70
N ASN A 906 -39.84 -44.67 41.98
CA ASN A 906 -41.12 -45.13 42.51
C ASN A 906 -41.67 -46.31 41.71
N SER A 907 -42.31 -47.25 42.43
CA SER A 907 -43.05 -48.38 41.84
C SER A 907 -44.53 -48.06 41.75
N ALA A 908 -45.18 -48.48 40.65
CA ALA A 908 -46.63 -48.44 40.50
C ALA A 908 -47.27 -49.85 40.47
N GLY A 909 -46.49 -50.90 40.80
CA GLY A 909 -46.81 -52.29 40.47
C GLY A 909 -46.39 -53.34 41.51
N SER A 910 -46.51 -54.63 41.16
CA SER A 910 -46.17 -55.79 42.04
C SER A 910 -44.68 -56.00 42.29
N GLY A 911 -43.81 -55.18 41.69
CA GLY A 911 -42.42 -54.97 42.13
C GLY A 911 -41.39 -56.02 41.67
N MET A 912 -40.81 -55.86 40.48
CA MET A 912 -39.53 -56.52 40.15
C MET A 912 -38.34 -55.64 40.52
N ASP A 913 -37.28 -56.19 41.10
CA ASP A 913 -36.07 -55.43 41.47
C ASP A 913 -35.39 -54.83 40.22
N ILE A 914 -34.88 -53.60 40.33
CA ILE A 914 -33.94 -53.06 39.34
C ILE A 914 -32.54 -53.37 39.83
N SER A 915 -31.78 -54.18 39.09
CA SER A 915 -30.36 -54.40 39.37
C SER A 915 -29.45 -53.40 38.64
N GLY A 916 -28.39 -52.98 39.31
CA GLY A 916 -27.31 -52.17 38.74
C GLY A 916 -27.74 -50.77 38.30
N LEU A 917 -28.75 -50.16 38.93
CA LEU A 917 -29.18 -48.80 38.56
C LEU A 917 -28.03 -47.81 38.78
N SER A 918 -27.68 -47.11 37.71
CA SER A 918 -26.76 -45.99 37.72
C SER A 918 -27.39 -44.81 37.01
N ALA A 919 -27.09 -43.61 37.49
CA ALA A 919 -27.53 -42.37 36.87
C ALA A 919 -26.32 -41.47 36.59
N THR A 920 -26.26 -40.90 35.40
CA THR A 920 -25.30 -39.85 35.06
C THR A 920 -26.07 -38.56 34.77
N LEU A 921 -25.94 -37.60 35.68
CA LEU A 921 -26.49 -36.27 35.54
C LEU A 921 -25.53 -35.41 34.71
N SER A 922 -26.05 -34.72 33.71
CA SER A 922 -25.35 -33.64 33.00
C SER A 922 -25.97 -32.31 33.40
N TYR A 923 -25.14 -31.36 33.79
CA TYR A 923 -25.58 -30.04 34.23
C TYR A 923 -24.56 -28.98 33.84
N MET A 924 -25.06 -27.76 33.62
CA MET A 924 -24.25 -26.57 33.40
C MET A 924 -24.17 -25.75 34.68
N GLU A 925 -22.96 -25.42 35.10
CA GLU A 925 -22.73 -24.43 36.17
C GLU A 925 -22.42 -23.07 35.56
N PHE A 926 -22.85 -22.01 36.23
CA PHE A 926 -22.55 -20.64 35.82
C PHE A 926 -22.41 -19.69 37.00
#